data_AF-A0A6A5HU57-F1
#
_entry.id   AF-A0A6A5HU57-F1
#
_cell.length_a   1.000
_cell.length_b   1.000
_cell.length_c   1.000
_cell.angle_alpha   90.00
_cell.angle_beta   90.00
_cell.angle_gamma   90.00
#
_symmetry.space_group_name_H-M   'P 1'
#
loop_
_entity.id
_entity.type
_entity.pdbx_description
1 polymer ?
#
loop_
_entity_poly.entity_id
_entity_poly.type
_entity_poly.pdbx_seq_one_letter_code
_entity_poly.pdbx_strand_id
1 'polypeptide(L)'
;MSDDEHDEADMSAEETPHGDFDLQVILGNFSLEPSKFDDILKAAKQFGDPHRFLINKFILEPTMSRKKMNYLFTKYVTTVKEKKHPEAFMKIQITSEESKELSRSIVKTMNTANGKIRNDFRPWRFVPSTDEKTPNEYVTMTGCSRNSSIISEASELTLDNTRTSNQINVSTYRKSERALFLAILEEMMCGDGTVKMSWIHSIIQREPHKVPGPKCDMFMAKMTRQKYFSMDDDREIVEISPRTIIELEPWLRAKFSEELKLCELCRRIISRPIYTAECNKCQSTYHFNCFKNATVISNQDSVECSKCPEKITLDEVNDQIVLKKAQGISRAPSRSATASLSRSASAVPDPSASNDAALDDSDAGTANQTTVKEEEDDDLDMSKKPPKTIKELMATRKCNVFALAGCTNSGKSTLAKEFQRYFGAADTTIINQDEFYKTENEVEKIYHPAAKTLTEQGYYWSFDEKEAINVNQFKERIIEKSKIYKNVIIDGNMITEMDEIVELCGRIVVLTLDIKTCRRRREARTDYVPPDTPGYFDNVAFPAYLRHLENARKRSRTDSRITFIDVSEPRFSDRNESIIDFREQILNDHIKLTDEELKVNVVDQLVSHPSCGAISTFNGVTRDNHAGRDVVHLSYDCHDLMAYKKLRGICAQIRTAFPDVKKIAIFHRLGRVDVGESSVVISTSSPHRKTAIEATGRCIDLLKDHAPIFKYEEYSNGETKGTKGTWKSNVEDSQQNC
;
A
#
# COMPACT_ATOMS: atom_id res chain seq x y z
N MET A 1 41.27 37.94 -45.62
CA MET A 1 42.48 37.13 -45.85
C MET A 1 42.45 36.05 -44.79
N SER A 2 42.26 34.79 -45.06
CA SER A 2 42.02 34.02 -46.28
C SER A 2 41.74 32.61 -45.76
N ASP A 3 40.86 31.94 -46.48
CA ASP A 3 40.36 30.60 -46.21
C ASP A 3 41.44 29.51 -46.24
N ASP A 4 41.09 28.42 -45.54
CA ASP A 4 41.30 27.00 -45.85
C ASP A 4 42.71 26.40 -46.03
N GLU A 5 42.98 25.33 -45.25
CA GLU A 5 43.05 23.93 -45.75
C GLU A 5 43.32 22.92 -44.60
N HIS A 6 42.30 22.11 -44.28
CA HIS A 6 42.22 20.62 -44.36
C HIS A 6 43.50 19.77 -44.10
N ASP A 7 43.54 18.63 -43.35
CA ASP A 7 42.62 17.47 -43.34
C ASP A 7 42.87 16.43 -42.19
N GLU A 8 41.78 15.70 -41.87
CA GLU A 8 41.56 14.26 -41.55
C GLU A 8 42.02 13.50 -40.26
N ALA A 9 41.06 12.67 -39.77
CA ALA A 9 41.07 11.49 -38.86
C ALA A 9 41.34 11.73 -37.34
N ASP A 10 40.62 11.19 -36.35
CA ASP A 10 39.85 9.94 -36.24
C ASP A 10 38.70 10.07 -35.19
N MET A 11 37.62 9.30 -35.38
CA MET A 11 36.50 9.15 -34.44
C MET A 11 36.79 8.04 -33.42
N SER A 12 36.71 8.34 -32.12
CA SER A 12 36.28 7.35 -31.12
C SER A 12 35.53 8.03 -29.97
N ALA A 13 34.23 7.74 -29.96
CA ALA A 13 33.44 7.66 -28.75
C ALA A 13 33.91 6.48 -27.89
N GLU A 14 33.29 6.34 -26.71
CA GLU A 14 33.44 5.29 -25.69
C GLU A 14 34.35 5.70 -24.52
N GLU A 15 34.00 5.51 -23.25
CA GLU A 15 32.84 4.88 -22.64
C GLU A 15 32.83 5.29 -21.16
N THR A 16 31.65 5.55 -20.58
CA THR A 16 31.48 5.53 -19.13
C THR A 16 30.96 4.14 -18.76
N PRO A 17 31.64 3.35 -17.90
CA PRO A 17 31.17 2.03 -17.56
C PRO A 17 29.99 2.10 -16.59
N HIS A 18 28.87 1.54 -17.05
CA HIS A 18 27.67 1.22 -16.30
C HIS A 18 27.93 0.17 -15.19
N GLY A 19 27.05 0.16 -14.18
CA GLY A 19 27.01 -0.85 -13.11
C GLY A 19 25.61 -0.98 -12.51
N ASP A 20 24.68 -1.44 -13.35
CA ASP A 20 23.47 -2.23 -13.08
C ASP A 20 22.63 -1.94 -11.82
N PHE A 21 21.78 -0.94 -11.99
CA PHE A 21 20.41 -0.99 -11.48
C PHE A 21 19.66 -2.08 -12.27
N ASP A 22 19.27 -3.16 -11.60
CA ASP A 22 18.37 -4.14 -12.20
C ASP A 22 16.98 -3.53 -12.38
N LEU A 23 16.82 -2.94 -13.56
CA LEU A 23 15.63 -2.30 -14.05
C LEU A 23 14.52 -3.32 -14.37
N GLN A 24 14.83 -4.63 -14.48
CA GLN A 24 13.82 -5.66 -14.76
C GLN A 24 12.90 -5.92 -13.57
N VAL A 25 13.35 -5.71 -12.34
CA VAL A 25 12.52 -5.98 -11.14
C VAL A 25 11.50 -4.87 -10.84
N ILE A 26 11.77 -3.64 -11.28
CA ILE A 26 10.78 -2.54 -11.23
C ILE A 26 9.78 -2.67 -12.40
N LEU A 27 10.23 -3.18 -13.54
CA LEU A 27 9.37 -3.51 -14.68
C LEU A 27 8.46 -4.72 -14.42
N GLY A 28 8.77 -5.60 -13.45
CA GLY A 28 7.98 -6.78 -13.11
C GLY A 28 6.69 -6.55 -12.30
N ASN A 29 6.41 -5.32 -11.82
CA ASN A 29 5.22 -5.03 -10.99
C ASN A 29 4.26 -4.00 -11.57
N PHE A 30 4.58 -3.44 -12.75
CA PHE A 30 3.69 -2.57 -13.49
C PHE A 30 3.35 -3.25 -14.81
N SER A 31 2.28 -4.05 -14.78
CA SER A 31 1.49 -4.38 -15.97
C SER A 31 0.77 -3.12 -16.47
N LEU A 32 1.58 -2.14 -16.86
CA LEU A 32 1.20 -1.02 -17.68
C LEU A 32 2.30 -0.85 -18.74
N GLU A 33 2.17 -1.47 -19.92
CA GLU A 33 2.92 -0.95 -21.08
C GLU A 33 2.17 0.23 -21.72
N PRO A 34 2.67 1.46 -21.52
CA PRO A 34 2.82 2.35 -22.65
C PRO A 34 4.13 3.13 -22.50
N SER A 35 5.18 2.62 -23.14
CA SER A 35 6.49 3.23 -23.36
C SER A 35 7.29 3.64 -22.09
N LYS A 36 8.12 2.69 -21.62
CA LYS A 36 9.39 2.83 -20.89
C LYS A 36 9.47 3.99 -19.85
N PHE A 37 9.20 3.67 -18.59
CA PHE A 37 9.43 4.51 -17.39
C PHE A 37 10.81 5.21 -17.34
N ASP A 38 11.85 4.59 -17.90
CA ASP A 38 13.18 5.18 -18.04
C ASP A 38 13.26 6.28 -19.09
N ASP A 39 12.54 6.13 -20.20
CA ASP A 39 12.35 7.21 -21.16
C ASP A 39 11.55 8.35 -20.51
N ILE A 40 10.73 8.01 -19.50
CA ILE A 40 10.04 8.98 -18.66
C ILE A 40 10.93 9.81 -17.77
N LEU A 41 11.81 9.17 -17.03
CA LEU A 41 12.77 9.90 -16.22
C LEU A 41 13.79 10.63 -17.09
N LYS A 42 14.18 10.09 -18.25
CA LYS A 42 15.10 10.74 -19.21
C LYS A 42 14.49 11.99 -19.85
N ALA A 43 13.25 11.93 -20.35
CA ALA A 43 12.58 13.10 -20.93
C ALA A 43 12.17 14.13 -19.86
N ALA A 44 11.91 13.71 -18.61
CA ALA A 44 11.62 14.61 -17.50
C ALA A 44 12.81 15.50 -17.10
N LYS A 45 14.06 15.05 -17.33
CA LYS A 45 15.28 15.85 -17.08
C LYS A 45 15.39 17.11 -17.95
N GLN A 46 14.62 17.19 -19.04
CA GLN A 46 14.60 18.36 -19.94
C GLN A 46 13.73 19.50 -19.40
N PHE A 47 12.95 19.27 -18.34
CA PHE A 47 12.10 20.28 -17.73
C PHE A 47 12.70 20.80 -16.43
N GLY A 48 12.48 22.09 -16.12
CA GLY A 48 12.89 22.66 -14.84
C GLY A 48 12.24 21.96 -13.65
N ASP A 49 12.90 22.02 -12.49
CA ASP A 49 12.54 21.29 -11.27
C ASP A 49 11.04 21.30 -10.88
N PRO A 50 10.28 22.41 -11.03
CA PRO A 50 8.85 22.44 -10.73
C PRO A 50 8.01 21.50 -11.60
N HIS A 51 8.36 21.36 -12.88
CA HIS A 51 7.67 20.47 -13.80
C HIS A 51 8.02 19.00 -13.53
N ARG A 52 9.29 18.72 -13.17
CA ARG A 52 9.72 17.38 -12.75
C ARG A 52 9.04 16.93 -11.47
N PHE A 53 8.88 17.82 -10.50
CA PHE A 53 8.09 17.56 -9.29
C PHE A 53 6.63 17.20 -9.61
N LEU A 54 5.98 17.96 -10.50
CA LEU A 54 4.63 17.64 -10.94
C LEU A 54 4.56 16.27 -11.64
N ILE A 55 5.49 15.96 -12.56
CA ILE A 55 5.54 14.65 -13.24
C ILE A 55 5.61 13.52 -12.21
N ASN A 56 6.45 13.63 -11.18
CA ASN A 56 6.51 12.65 -10.10
C ASN A 56 5.20 12.52 -9.32
N LYS A 57 4.44 13.62 -9.15
CA LYS A 57 3.10 13.58 -8.54
C LYS A 57 2.08 12.89 -9.44
N PHE A 58 2.13 13.13 -10.75
CA PHE A 58 1.27 12.45 -11.73
C PHE A 58 1.59 10.95 -11.85
N ILE A 59 2.82 10.50 -11.60
CA ILE A 59 3.13 9.06 -11.55
C ILE A 59 2.39 8.36 -10.40
N LEU A 60 2.24 9.02 -9.25
CA LEU A 60 1.52 8.48 -8.09
C LEU A 60 0.00 8.64 -8.20
N GLU A 61 -0.45 9.75 -8.77
CA GLU A 61 -1.85 10.10 -8.96
C GLU A 61 -2.06 10.57 -10.41
N PRO A 62 -2.36 9.64 -11.34
CA PRO A 62 -2.37 9.93 -12.78
C PRO A 62 -3.41 10.95 -13.23
N THR A 63 -4.47 11.16 -12.45
CA THR A 63 -5.49 12.18 -12.70
C THR A 63 -5.66 13.04 -11.46
N MET A 64 -5.52 14.36 -11.62
CA MET A 64 -5.73 15.32 -10.54
C MET A 64 -6.55 16.52 -11.01
N SER A 65 -7.21 17.20 -10.08
CA SER A 65 -7.94 18.43 -10.41
C SER A 65 -6.96 19.54 -10.80
N ARG A 66 -7.40 20.43 -11.69
CA ARG A 66 -6.61 21.60 -12.12
C ARG A 66 -6.17 22.46 -10.94
N LYS A 67 -7.07 22.68 -9.98
CA LYS A 67 -6.78 23.43 -8.75
C LYS A 67 -5.63 22.79 -7.96
N LYS A 68 -5.64 21.46 -7.83
CA LYS A 68 -4.60 20.71 -7.12
C LYS A 68 -3.26 20.73 -7.87
N MET A 69 -3.28 20.60 -9.20
CA MET A 69 -2.08 20.71 -10.04
C MET A 69 -1.42 22.09 -9.88
N ASN A 70 -2.20 23.17 -10.01
CA ASN A 70 -1.69 24.54 -9.86
C ASN A 70 -1.14 24.77 -8.46
N TYR A 71 -1.85 24.31 -7.43
CA TYR A 71 -1.39 24.39 -6.05
C TYR A 71 -0.03 23.70 -5.86
N LEU A 72 0.12 22.47 -6.35
CA LEU A 72 1.38 21.71 -6.23
C LEU A 72 2.53 22.38 -6.98
N PHE A 73 2.27 22.90 -8.18
CA PHE A 73 3.26 23.62 -8.97
C PHE A 73 3.74 24.87 -8.25
N THR A 74 2.81 25.73 -7.82
CA THR A 74 3.16 27.00 -7.21
C THR A 74 3.74 26.82 -5.82
N LYS A 75 3.29 25.82 -5.05
CA LYS A 75 3.91 25.43 -3.78
C LYS A 75 5.38 25.05 -3.98
N TYR A 76 5.71 24.28 -5.01
CA TYR A 76 7.10 23.92 -5.28
C TYR A 76 7.95 25.15 -5.65
N VAL A 77 7.47 25.98 -6.56
CA VAL A 77 8.18 27.21 -6.98
C VAL A 77 8.45 28.12 -5.77
N THR A 78 7.46 28.34 -4.92
CA THR A 78 7.55 29.27 -3.78
C THR A 78 8.38 28.72 -2.62
N THR A 79 8.22 27.43 -2.29
CA THR A 79 8.91 26.80 -1.16
C THR A 79 10.37 26.52 -1.49
N VAL A 80 10.64 25.99 -2.69
CA VAL A 80 11.97 25.49 -3.08
C VAL A 80 12.81 26.58 -3.74
N LYS A 81 12.22 27.41 -4.61
CA LYS A 81 12.96 28.43 -5.37
C LYS A 81 13.03 29.78 -4.66
N GLU A 82 11.98 30.17 -3.91
CA GLU A 82 11.91 31.48 -3.25
C GLU A 82 12.14 31.46 -1.74
N LYS A 83 12.27 30.29 -1.10
CA LYS A 83 12.45 30.13 0.37
C LYS A 83 11.44 30.92 1.22
N LYS A 84 10.19 31.08 0.75
CA LYS A 84 9.12 31.78 1.48
C LYS A 84 8.18 30.81 2.18
N HIS A 85 7.62 31.23 3.32
CA HIS A 85 6.68 30.44 4.12
C HIS A 85 5.37 30.19 3.34
N PRO A 86 4.75 28.99 3.42
CA PRO A 86 3.51 28.66 2.69
C PRO A 86 2.33 29.58 3.01
N GLU A 87 2.30 30.19 4.20
CA GLU A 87 1.22 31.06 4.67
C GLU A 87 1.17 32.42 3.96
N ALA A 88 2.33 32.93 3.48
CA ALA A 88 2.36 34.14 2.66
C ALA A 88 1.67 33.93 1.30
N PHE A 89 1.54 32.67 0.85
CA PHE A 89 0.94 32.29 -0.43
C PHE A 89 -0.58 32.03 -0.33
N MET A 90 -1.12 31.75 0.86
CA MET A 90 -2.58 31.64 1.05
C MET A 90 -3.35 32.94 0.74
N LYS A 91 -2.64 34.05 0.51
CA LYS A 91 -3.18 35.34 0.08
C LYS A 91 -3.05 35.66 -1.41
N ILE A 92 -2.54 34.77 -2.26
CA ILE A 92 -2.61 35.04 -3.70
C ILE A 92 -4.03 34.76 -4.17
N GLN A 93 -4.85 35.81 -4.20
CA GLN A 93 -6.11 35.84 -4.95
C GLN A 93 -5.80 35.73 -6.44
N ILE A 94 -5.47 34.52 -6.91
CA ILE A 94 -5.40 34.23 -8.34
C ILE A 94 -6.85 34.22 -8.84
N THR A 95 -7.17 35.09 -9.78
CA THR A 95 -8.49 35.10 -10.41
C THR A 95 -8.75 33.76 -11.11
N SER A 96 -10.02 33.41 -11.35
CA SER A 96 -10.33 32.17 -12.07
C SER A 96 -9.68 32.12 -13.46
N GLU A 97 -9.43 33.26 -14.10
CA GLU A 97 -8.83 33.31 -15.43
C GLU A 97 -7.31 33.13 -15.39
N GLU A 98 -6.62 33.74 -14.43
CA GLU A 98 -5.18 33.53 -14.23
C GLU A 98 -4.87 32.08 -13.85
N SER A 99 -5.73 31.44 -13.06
CA SER A 99 -5.60 30.02 -12.72
C SER A 99 -5.78 29.13 -13.95
N LYS A 100 -6.71 29.48 -14.86
CA LYS A 100 -6.89 28.78 -16.14
C LYS A 100 -5.66 28.96 -17.02
N GLU A 101 -5.14 30.17 -17.15
CA GLU A 101 -3.96 30.46 -17.98
C GLU A 101 -2.71 29.75 -17.47
N LEU A 102 -2.48 29.74 -16.14
CA LEU A 102 -1.40 28.96 -15.53
C LEU A 102 -1.50 27.48 -15.89
N SER A 103 -2.70 26.92 -15.82
CA SER A 103 -2.95 25.51 -16.15
C SER A 103 -2.66 25.21 -17.62
N ARG A 104 -3.14 26.08 -18.53
CA ARG A 104 -2.89 25.98 -19.97
C ARG A 104 -1.39 26.04 -20.24
N SER A 105 -0.68 26.97 -19.60
CA SER A 105 0.76 27.16 -19.73
C SER A 105 1.56 25.96 -19.22
N ILE A 106 1.23 25.41 -18.04
CA ILE A 106 1.87 24.20 -17.49
C ILE A 106 1.65 23.02 -18.44
N VAL A 107 0.40 22.74 -18.82
CA VAL A 107 0.07 21.60 -19.72
C VAL A 107 0.72 21.77 -21.09
N LYS A 108 0.69 22.98 -21.66
CA LYS A 108 1.37 23.30 -22.92
C LYS A 108 2.87 23.06 -22.80
N THR A 109 3.49 23.54 -21.73
CA THR A 109 4.92 23.35 -21.47
C THR A 109 5.24 21.87 -21.35
N MET A 110 4.50 21.12 -20.54
CA MET A 110 4.72 19.69 -20.34
C MET A 110 4.49 18.83 -21.60
N ASN A 111 3.64 19.30 -22.52
CA ASN A 111 3.38 18.64 -23.79
C ASN A 111 4.27 19.13 -24.95
N THR A 112 5.06 20.20 -24.78
CA THR A 112 5.91 20.78 -25.85
C THR A 112 7.39 20.80 -25.46
N ALA A 113 8.29 20.89 -26.45
CA ALA A 113 9.69 21.24 -26.23
C ALA A 113 10.02 22.44 -27.11
N ASN A 114 10.48 23.55 -26.53
CA ASN A 114 10.86 24.78 -27.24
C ASN A 114 9.78 25.32 -28.22
N GLY A 115 8.51 25.24 -27.84
CA GLY A 115 7.41 25.85 -28.60
C GLY A 115 7.03 25.16 -29.92
N LYS A 116 7.63 24.01 -30.28
CA LYS A 116 7.20 23.16 -31.40
C LYS A 116 6.76 21.78 -30.90
N ILE A 117 5.70 21.24 -31.51
CA ILE A 117 5.30 19.83 -31.30
C ILE A 117 6.32 18.98 -32.07
N ARG A 118 7.11 18.17 -31.37
CA ARG A 118 8.07 17.23 -31.97
C ARG A 118 7.30 16.01 -32.51
N ASN A 119 7.67 15.55 -33.71
CA ASN A 119 7.17 14.30 -34.29
C ASN A 119 7.87 13.06 -33.70
N ASP A 120 8.89 13.26 -32.88
CA ASP A 120 9.61 12.22 -32.15
C ASP A 120 8.92 11.89 -30.82
N PHE A 121 8.75 10.58 -30.64
CA PHE A 121 7.91 9.88 -29.70
C PHE A 121 8.17 10.28 -28.23
N ARG A 122 7.21 10.95 -27.58
CA ARG A 122 7.15 11.02 -26.11
C ARG A 122 6.35 9.83 -25.58
N PRO A 123 6.79 9.16 -24.52
CA PRO A 123 6.03 8.07 -23.91
C PRO A 123 4.73 8.45 -23.17
N TRP A 124 4.50 9.73 -22.82
CA TRP A 124 3.23 10.20 -22.23
C TRP A 124 2.82 11.60 -22.69
N ARG A 125 1.54 11.92 -22.47
CA ARG A 125 0.88 13.20 -22.71
C ARG A 125 0.01 13.60 -21.51
N PHE A 126 -0.08 14.91 -21.25
CA PHE A 126 -1.01 15.48 -20.28
C PHE A 126 -2.28 15.94 -20.99
N VAL A 127 -3.40 15.29 -20.69
CA VAL A 127 -4.68 15.55 -21.36
C VAL A 127 -5.61 16.26 -20.39
N PRO A 128 -6.00 17.52 -20.66
CA PRO A 128 -7.04 18.18 -19.90
C PRO A 128 -8.40 17.58 -20.25
N SER A 129 -9.22 17.36 -19.22
CA SER A 129 -10.62 16.95 -19.33
C SER A 129 -11.50 17.76 -18.39
N THR A 130 -12.78 17.74 -18.70
CA THR A 130 -13.82 18.28 -17.84
C THR A 130 -14.77 17.14 -17.53
N ASP A 131 -15.20 17.06 -16.29
CA ASP A 131 -16.24 16.14 -15.88
C ASP A 131 -17.54 16.45 -16.61
N GLU A 132 -18.30 15.41 -16.97
CA GLU A 132 -19.56 15.59 -17.72
C GLU A 132 -20.72 15.99 -16.80
N LYS A 133 -20.65 15.63 -15.51
CA LYS A 133 -21.68 15.91 -14.48
C LYS A 133 -21.45 17.26 -13.78
N THR A 134 -20.19 17.63 -13.58
CA THR A 134 -19.77 18.81 -12.81
C THR A 134 -18.87 19.72 -13.64
N PRO A 135 -18.74 21.03 -13.32
CA PRO A 135 -17.79 21.91 -14.00
C PRO A 135 -16.33 21.65 -13.56
N ASN A 136 -16.06 20.52 -12.88
CA ASN A 136 -14.73 20.19 -12.39
C ASN A 136 -13.81 19.81 -13.55
N GLU A 137 -12.62 20.38 -13.53
CA GLU A 137 -11.63 20.19 -14.57
C GLU A 137 -10.43 19.42 -14.03
N TYR A 138 -10.00 18.44 -14.81
CA TYR A 138 -8.94 17.50 -14.48
C TYR A 138 -7.83 17.53 -15.52
N VAL A 139 -6.66 17.10 -15.10
CA VAL A 139 -5.53 16.79 -15.98
C VAL A 139 -5.17 15.34 -15.73
N THR A 140 -5.03 14.57 -16.82
CA THR A 140 -4.65 13.16 -16.76
C THR A 140 -3.35 12.96 -17.52
N MET A 141 -2.38 12.30 -16.89
CA MET A 141 -1.18 11.81 -17.55
C MET A 141 -1.49 10.43 -18.15
N THR A 142 -1.39 10.30 -19.48
CA THR A 142 -1.63 9.04 -20.21
C THR A 142 -0.46 8.72 -21.12
N GLY A 143 -0.23 7.43 -21.37
CA GLY A 143 0.73 7.00 -22.37
C GLY A 143 0.37 7.44 -23.80
N CYS A 144 1.36 7.49 -24.69
CA CYS A 144 1.18 7.84 -26.11
C CYS A 144 0.98 6.62 -27.04
N SER A 145 0.93 5.39 -26.50
CA SER A 145 0.62 4.20 -27.29
C SER A 145 -0.84 4.18 -27.75
N ARG A 146 -1.10 3.54 -28.90
CA ARG A 146 -2.47 3.36 -29.43
C ARG A 146 -3.35 2.48 -28.52
N ASN A 147 -2.75 1.60 -27.73
CA ASN A 147 -3.46 0.78 -26.75
C ASN A 147 -3.05 1.23 -25.35
N SER A 148 -4.03 1.53 -24.49
CA SER A 148 -3.74 1.70 -23.07
C SER A 148 -3.07 0.44 -22.57
N SER A 149 -2.21 0.63 -21.61
CA SER A 149 -1.46 -0.38 -20.91
C SER A 149 -2.27 -1.43 -20.16
N ILE A 150 -3.54 -1.11 -19.82
CA ILE A 150 -4.53 -2.07 -19.31
C ILE A 150 -5.13 -2.94 -20.43
N ILE A 151 -4.93 -2.53 -21.70
CA ILE A 151 -5.41 -3.16 -22.94
C ILE A 151 -4.26 -3.77 -23.75
N SER A 152 -3.01 -3.32 -23.69
CA SER A 152 -1.91 -3.88 -24.50
C SER A 152 -1.62 -5.35 -24.16
N GLU A 153 -1.80 -5.77 -22.90
CA GLU A 153 -1.81 -7.17 -22.47
C GLU A 153 -2.98 -8.00 -23.06
N ALA A 154 -3.87 -7.39 -23.87
CA ALA A 154 -4.96 -8.04 -24.59
C ALA A 154 -4.59 -8.59 -25.95
N SER A 155 -3.71 -7.89 -26.64
CA SER A 155 -3.40 -8.14 -28.04
C SER A 155 -2.62 -9.44 -28.26
N GLU A 156 -1.97 -9.97 -27.22
CA GLU A 156 -1.21 -11.23 -27.26
C GLU A 156 -2.10 -12.50 -27.27
N LEU A 157 -3.43 -12.35 -27.21
CA LEU A 157 -4.37 -13.48 -27.17
C LEU A 157 -4.84 -13.97 -28.55
N THR A 158 -4.37 -13.41 -29.66
CA THR A 158 -4.81 -13.85 -30.99
C THR A 158 -3.90 -14.84 -31.70
N LEU A 159 -2.72 -15.20 -31.14
CA LEU A 159 -1.84 -16.22 -31.73
C LEU A 159 -1.18 -17.06 -30.63
N ASP A 160 -1.10 -18.37 -30.87
CA ASP A 160 -0.40 -19.41 -30.11
C ASP A 160 -1.10 -20.07 -28.91
N ASN A 161 -2.10 -20.90 -29.24
CA ASN A 161 -2.40 -22.12 -28.49
C ASN A 161 -1.26 -23.13 -28.68
N THR A 162 -0.30 -23.20 -27.75
CA THR A 162 0.43 -24.42 -27.35
C THR A 162 1.57 -24.10 -26.36
N ARG A 163 1.40 -24.40 -25.06
CA ARG A 163 2.40 -25.07 -24.17
C ARG A 163 2.09 -25.00 -22.66
N THR A 164 2.08 -26.20 -22.06
CA THR A 164 2.47 -26.63 -20.69
C THR A 164 1.89 -25.98 -19.42
N SER A 165 1.64 -26.84 -18.42
CA SER A 165 0.49 -26.88 -17.53
C SER A 165 0.65 -26.26 -16.12
N ASN A 166 1.66 -25.44 -15.83
CA ASN A 166 1.83 -24.85 -14.47
C ASN A 166 1.74 -23.31 -14.37
N GLN A 167 1.36 -22.60 -15.44
CA GLN A 167 1.07 -21.14 -15.42
C GLN A 167 -0.44 -20.80 -15.30
N ILE A 168 -1.28 -21.79 -15.01
CA ILE A 168 -2.73 -21.71 -15.22
C ILE A 168 -3.43 -20.82 -14.17
N ASN A 169 -2.90 -20.61 -12.95
CA ASN A 169 -3.66 -19.91 -11.90
C ASN A 169 -3.51 -18.37 -11.86
N VAL A 170 -2.32 -17.80 -12.09
CA VAL A 170 -2.13 -16.33 -12.04
C VAL A 170 -2.54 -15.65 -13.36
N SER A 171 -2.27 -16.30 -14.48
CA SER A 171 -2.65 -15.79 -15.81
C SER A 171 -4.18 -15.82 -15.99
N THR A 172 -4.85 -16.89 -15.57
CA THR A 172 -6.33 -17.01 -15.60
C THR A 172 -6.99 -16.01 -14.65
N TYR A 173 -6.38 -15.74 -13.49
CA TYR A 173 -6.89 -14.75 -12.55
C TYR A 173 -6.80 -13.31 -13.10
N ARG A 174 -5.67 -12.91 -13.71
CA ARG A 174 -5.56 -11.61 -14.41
C ARG A 174 -6.48 -11.52 -15.62
N LYS A 175 -6.67 -12.61 -16.36
CA LYS A 175 -7.66 -12.72 -17.45
C LYS A 175 -9.10 -12.48 -16.94
N SER A 176 -9.41 -12.92 -15.73
CA SER A 176 -10.75 -12.81 -15.14
C SER A 176 -11.07 -11.43 -14.57
N GLU A 177 -10.12 -10.79 -13.87
CA GLU A 177 -10.26 -9.38 -13.44
C GLU A 177 -10.43 -8.44 -14.65
N ARG A 178 -9.72 -8.71 -15.74
CA ARG A 178 -9.82 -7.93 -16.97
C ARG A 178 -11.14 -8.17 -17.71
N ALA A 179 -11.62 -9.41 -17.79
CA ALA A 179 -12.93 -9.70 -18.35
C ALA A 179 -14.03 -8.95 -17.59
N LEU A 180 -13.93 -8.91 -16.26
CA LEU A 180 -14.83 -8.14 -15.41
C LEU A 180 -14.73 -6.63 -15.69
N PHE A 181 -13.52 -6.07 -15.80
CA PHE A 181 -13.31 -4.66 -16.13
C PHE A 181 -13.97 -4.26 -17.46
N LEU A 182 -13.74 -5.06 -18.52
CA LEU A 182 -14.29 -4.78 -19.84
C LEU A 182 -15.81 -4.96 -19.87
N ALA A 183 -16.36 -5.97 -19.18
CA ALA A 183 -17.80 -6.16 -19.07
C ALA A 183 -18.50 -4.98 -18.35
N ILE A 184 -17.88 -4.46 -17.28
CA ILE A 184 -18.38 -3.25 -16.60
C ILE A 184 -18.34 -2.05 -17.55
N LEU A 185 -17.24 -1.87 -18.30
CA LEU A 185 -17.13 -0.76 -19.25
C LEU A 185 -18.14 -0.88 -20.40
N GLU A 186 -18.38 -2.07 -20.91
CA GLU A 186 -19.40 -2.33 -21.94
C GLU A 186 -20.78 -1.92 -21.44
N GLU A 187 -21.16 -2.35 -20.24
CA GLU A 187 -22.44 -1.97 -19.66
C GLU A 187 -22.54 -0.46 -19.42
N MET A 188 -21.47 0.18 -18.93
CA MET A 188 -21.43 1.64 -18.76
C MET A 188 -21.63 2.36 -20.08
N MET A 189 -20.96 1.93 -21.15
CA MET A 189 -21.01 2.58 -22.46
C MET A 189 -22.32 2.35 -23.21
N CYS A 190 -22.97 1.19 -23.02
CA CYS A 190 -24.31 0.91 -23.55
C CYS A 190 -25.44 1.59 -22.72
N GLY A 191 -25.12 2.09 -21.53
CA GLY A 191 -26.03 2.77 -20.61
C GLY A 191 -25.79 4.28 -20.49
N ASP A 192 -25.83 4.79 -19.27
CA ASP A 192 -25.65 6.19 -18.93
C ASP A 192 -24.27 6.51 -18.33
N GLY A 193 -23.31 5.59 -18.49
CA GLY A 193 -22.00 5.62 -17.85
C GLY A 193 -22.00 5.21 -16.37
N THR A 194 -23.15 4.80 -15.80
CA THR A 194 -23.23 4.20 -14.46
C THR A 194 -23.49 2.70 -14.53
N VAL A 195 -23.07 1.99 -13.49
CA VAL A 195 -23.47 0.61 -13.20
C VAL A 195 -23.72 0.46 -11.71
N LYS A 196 -24.79 -0.24 -11.33
CA LYS A 196 -25.05 -0.57 -9.92
C LYS A 196 -24.12 -1.66 -9.43
N MET A 197 -23.61 -1.55 -8.21
CA MET A 197 -22.76 -2.56 -7.58
C MET A 197 -23.47 -3.93 -7.49
N SER A 198 -24.79 -3.94 -7.24
CA SER A 198 -25.61 -5.15 -7.28
C SER A 198 -25.62 -5.85 -8.65
N TRP A 199 -25.56 -5.10 -9.75
CA TRP A 199 -25.43 -5.67 -11.08
C TRP A 199 -24.04 -6.29 -11.29
N ILE A 200 -22.97 -5.66 -10.79
CA ILE A 200 -21.61 -6.20 -10.85
C ILE A 200 -21.54 -7.53 -10.09
N HIS A 201 -22.14 -7.60 -8.90
CA HIS A 201 -22.27 -8.85 -8.15
C HIS A 201 -23.09 -9.91 -8.90
N SER A 202 -24.12 -9.51 -9.66
CA SER A 202 -24.91 -10.45 -10.47
C SER A 202 -24.12 -11.10 -11.61
N ILE A 203 -23.16 -10.39 -12.20
CA ILE A 203 -22.22 -10.98 -13.19
C ILE A 203 -21.39 -12.06 -12.55
N ILE A 204 -20.88 -11.80 -11.34
CA ILE A 204 -20.05 -12.75 -10.60
C ILE A 204 -20.83 -13.98 -10.19
N GLN A 205 -22.10 -13.82 -9.80
CA GLN A 205 -22.97 -14.95 -9.49
C GLN A 205 -23.25 -15.84 -10.70
N ARG A 206 -23.26 -15.27 -11.91
CA ARG A 206 -23.44 -16.02 -13.16
C ARG A 206 -22.15 -16.70 -13.62
N GLU A 207 -20.99 -16.12 -13.35
CA GLU A 207 -19.68 -16.66 -13.72
C GLU A 207 -18.70 -16.77 -12.52
N PRO A 208 -19.04 -17.53 -11.46
CA PRO A 208 -18.31 -17.52 -10.19
C PRO A 208 -16.88 -18.08 -10.28
N HIS A 209 -16.59 -18.84 -11.34
CA HIS A 209 -15.27 -19.41 -11.64
C HIS A 209 -14.25 -18.37 -12.14
N LYS A 210 -14.69 -17.16 -12.52
CA LYS A 210 -13.81 -16.08 -13.00
C LYS A 210 -13.29 -15.21 -11.85
N VAL A 211 -14.17 -14.64 -11.02
CA VAL A 211 -13.77 -13.77 -9.89
C VAL A 211 -14.68 -14.00 -8.67
N PRO A 212 -14.17 -14.47 -7.51
CA PRO A 212 -14.95 -14.57 -6.26
C PRO A 212 -15.47 -13.23 -5.72
N GLY A 213 -16.63 -13.21 -5.07
CA GLY A 213 -17.30 -12.01 -4.53
C GLY A 213 -16.39 -11.06 -3.72
N PRO A 214 -15.74 -11.50 -2.62
CA PRO A 214 -14.84 -10.63 -1.84
C PRO A 214 -13.65 -10.09 -2.64
N LYS A 215 -13.22 -10.79 -3.69
CA LYS A 215 -12.16 -10.33 -4.58
C LYS A 215 -12.65 -9.28 -5.57
N CYS A 216 -13.93 -9.30 -5.93
CA CYS A 216 -14.54 -8.21 -6.71
C CYS A 216 -14.53 -6.90 -5.94
N ASP A 217 -14.91 -6.90 -4.66
CA ASP A 217 -14.91 -5.67 -3.86
C ASP A 217 -13.50 -5.07 -3.75
N MET A 218 -12.50 -5.94 -3.58
CA MET A 218 -11.09 -5.54 -3.59
C MET A 218 -10.64 -5.01 -4.97
N PHE A 219 -11.10 -5.64 -6.05
CA PHE A 219 -10.85 -5.20 -7.43
C PHE A 219 -11.49 -3.84 -7.71
N MET A 220 -12.75 -3.64 -7.31
CA MET A 220 -13.46 -2.37 -7.47
C MET A 220 -12.83 -1.27 -6.62
N ALA A 221 -12.45 -1.56 -5.37
CA ALA A 221 -11.70 -0.63 -4.53
C ALA A 221 -10.35 -0.23 -5.17
N LYS A 222 -9.66 -1.19 -5.81
CA LYS A 222 -8.43 -0.92 -6.57
C LYS A 222 -8.69 0.01 -7.76
N MET A 223 -9.73 -0.24 -8.56
CA MET A 223 -10.09 0.59 -9.72
C MET A 223 -10.51 2.01 -9.31
N THR A 224 -11.25 2.15 -8.20
CA THR A 224 -11.62 3.45 -7.63
C THR A 224 -10.40 4.19 -7.07
N ARG A 225 -9.50 3.50 -6.35
CA ARG A 225 -8.23 4.09 -5.86
C ARG A 225 -7.35 4.57 -7.02
N GLN A 226 -7.33 3.82 -8.11
CA GLN A 226 -6.62 4.18 -9.34
C GLN A 226 -7.41 5.17 -10.22
N LYS A 227 -8.57 5.66 -9.79
CA LYS A 227 -9.38 6.64 -10.54
C LYS A 227 -9.83 6.18 -11.93
N TYR A 228 -9.94 4.86 -12.17
CA TYR A 228 -10.65 4.35 -13.35
C TYR A 228 -12.17 4.42 -13.17
N PHE A 229 -12.63 4.25 -11.93
CA PHE A 229 -14.03 4.47 -11.56
C PHE A 229 -14.13 5.49 -10.43
N SER A 230 -15.29 6.12 -10.33
CA SER A 230 -15.78 6.81 -9.14
C SER A 230 -16.96 6.03 -8.57
N MET A 231 -17.28 6.27 -7.30
CA MET A 231 -18.46 5.73 -6.65
C MET A 231 -19.23 6.89 -6.04
N ASP A 232 -20.55 6.77 -5.95
CA ASP A 232 -21.38 7.67 -5.17
C ASP A 232 -21.14 7.50 -3.66
N ASP A 233 -21.72 8.41 -2.87
CA ASP A 233 -21.49 8.47 -1.43
C ASP A 233 -21.96 7.18 -0.71
N ASP A 234 -23.05 6.59 -1.20
CA ASP A 234 -23.61 5.32 -0.70
C ASP A 234 -22.86 4.07 -1.22
N ARG A 235 -21.90 4.26 -2.14
CA ARG A 235 -21.11 3.20 -2.80
C ARG A 235 -21.94 2.15 -3.52
N GLU A 236 -23.14 2.51 -3.95
CA GLU A 236 -24.04 1.64 -4.70
C GLU A 236 -23.90 1.82 -6.21
N ILE A 237 -23.51 3.01 -6.66
CA ILE A 237 -23.42 3.36 -8.07
C ILE A 237 -21.96 3.59 -8.43
N VAL A 238 -21.46 2.76 -9.34
CA VAL A 238 -20.14 2.89 -9.94
C VAL A 238 -20.26 3.77 -11.17
N GLU A 239 -19.40 4.76 -11.26
CA GLU A 239 -19.38 5.81 -12.25
C GLU A 239 -18.09 5.75 -13.09
N ILE A 240 -18.19 5.91 -14.41
CA ILE A 240 -17.00 6.03 -15.26
C ILE A 240 -16.24 7.34 -14.98
N SER A 241 -14.92 7.23 -14.75
CA SER A 241 -14.05 8.38 -14.50
C SER A 241 -13.50 8.99 -15.80
N PRO A 242 -13.22 10.32 -15.84
CA PRO A 242 -12.54 10.96 -16.98
C PRO A 242 -11.22 10.29 -17.39
N ARG A 243 -10.50 9.70 -16.42
CA ARG A 243 -9.25 8.96 -16.68
C ARG A 243 -9.46 7.82 -17.66
N THR A 244 -10.52 7.03 -17.43
CA THR A 244 -10.85 5.84 -18.21
C THR A 244 -11.14 6.20 -19.66
N ILE A 245 -11.89 7.28 -19.87
CA ILE A 245 -12.21 7.76 -21.21
C ILE A 245 -10.93 8.19 -21.92
N ILE A 246 -10.05 8.95 -21.26
CA ILE A 246 -8.79 9.44 -21.86
C ILE A 246 -7.84 8.31 -22.23
N GLU A 247 -7.64 7.35 -21.31
CA GLU A 247 -6.69 6.26 -21.54
C GLU A 247 -7.23 5.24 -22.56
N LEU A 248 -8.53 4.93 -22.50
CA LEU A 248 -9.14 3.88 -23.32
C LEU A 248 -9.84 4.41 -24.57
N GLU A 249 -9.76 5.72 -24.86
CA GLU A 249 -10.38 6.34 -26.03
C GLU A 249 -10.13 5.57 -27.34
N PRO A 250 -8.90 5.13 -27.68
CA PRO A 250 -8.66 4.39 -28.91
C PRO A 250 -9.43 3.07 -28.97
N TRP A 251 -9.50 2.34 -27.85
CA TRP A 251 -10.22 1.07 -27.77
C TRP A 251 -11.74 1.28 -27.78
N LEU A 252 -12.23 2.29 -27.05
CA LEU A 252 -13.64 2.64 -27.05
C LEU A 252 -14.11 2.98 -28.47
N ARG A 253 -13.33 3.77 -29.21
CA ARG A 253 -13.61 4.09 -30.61
C ARG A 253 -13.55 2.88 -31.53
N ALA A 254 -12.61 1.95 -31.30
CA ALA A 254 -12.49 0.73 -32.08
C ALA A 254 -13.61 -0.28 -31.81
N LYS A 255 -14.06 -0.40 -30.55
CA LYS A 255 -15.07 -1.38 -30.14
C LYS A 255 -16.50 -0.92 -30.38
N PHE A 256 -16.78 0.35 -30.12
CA PHE A 256 -18.13 0.94 -30.20
C PHE A 256 -18.28 1.87 -31.40
N SER A 257 -17.56 1.64 -32.50
CA SER A 257 -17.46 2.58 -33.63
C SER A 257 -18.81 3.06 -34.18
N GLU A 258 -19.86 2.25 -34.09
CA GLU A 258 -21.22 2.57 -34.57
C GLU A 258 -22.16 3.11 -33.47
N GLU A 259 -21.90 2.80 -32.20
CA GLU A 259 -22.79 3.07 -31.06
C GLU A 259 -22.31 4.26 -30.19
N LEU A 260 -21.07 4.69 -30.38
CA LEU A 260 -20.43 5.65 -29.50
C LEU A 260 -20.88 7.08 -29.78
N LYS A 261 -21.50 7.71 -28.78
CA LYS A 261 -21.93 9.11 -28.85
C LYS A 261 -20.73 10.05 -28.80
N LEU A 262 -20.64 10.97 -29.75
CA LEU A 262 -19.60 11.98 -29.85
C LEU A 262 -20.21 13.38 -29.74
N CYS A 263 -19.57 14.24 -28.97
CA CYS A 263 -19.94 15.64 -28.91
C CYS A 263 -19.62 16.34 -30.23
N GLU A 264 -20.58 17.01 -30.84
CA GLU A 264 -20.38 17.67 -32.14
C GLU A 264 -19.48 18.91 -32.05
N LEU A 265 -19.30 19.51 -30.85
CA LEU A 265 -18.40 20.65 -30.65
C LEU A 265 -16.94 20.22 -30.45
N CYS A 266 -16.67 19.31 -29.50
CA CYS A 266 -15.31 18.94 -29.13
C CYS A 266 -14.83 17.61 -29.76
N ARG A 267 -15.72 16.87 -30.44
CA ARG A 267 -15.48 15.55 -31.06
C ARG A 267 -15.01 14.45 -30.09
N ARG A 268 -15.10 14.68 -28.78
CA ARG A 268 -14.77 13.70 -27.73
C ARG A 268 -15.98 12.81 -27.41
N ILE A 269 -15.66 11.65 -26.83
CA ILE A 269 -16.62 10.66 -26.34
C ILE A 269 -17.56 11.31 -25.33
N ILE A 270 -18.86 11.05 -25.46
CA ILE A 270 -19.87 11.31 -24.44
C ILE A 270 -20.04 10.01 -23.65
N SER A 271 -19.59 10.02 -22.40
CA SER A 271 -19.75 8.88 -21.49
C SER A 271 -21.04 8.96 -20.67
N ARG A 272 -21.61 10.17 -20.52
CA ARG A 272 -22.80 10.45 -19.73
C ARG A 272 -23.89 11.11 -20.57
N PRO A 273 -24.65 10.32 -21.34
CA PRO A 273 -25.72 10.86 -22.18
C PRO A 273 -26.85 11.57 -21.43
N ILE A 274 -26.95 11.42 -20.10
CA ILE A 274 -27.89 12.20 -19.27
C ILE A 274 -27.52 13.69 -19.25
N TYR A 275 -26.22 14.02 -19.28
CA TYR A 275 -25.71 15.39 -19.18
C TYR A 275 -25.36 15.97 -20.56
N THR A 276 -26.18 15.69 -21.57
CA THR A 276 -26.01 16.20 -22.93
C THR A 276 -27.10 17.18 -23.32
N ALA A 277 -26.71 18.20 -24.09
CA ALA A 277 -27.63 18.93 -24.93
C ALA A 277 -27.89 18.14 -26.22
N GLU A 278 -29.15 17.98 -26.59
CA GLU A 278 -29.58 17.30 -27.81
C GLU A 278 -30.37 18.23 -28.71
N CYS A 279 -30.05 18.21 -29.99
CA CYS A 279 -30.82 18.94 -30.99
C CYS A 279 -32.18 18.26 -31.19
N ASN A 280 -33.28 18.97 -30.93
CA ASN A 280 -34.64 18.45 -31.11
C ASN A 280 -34.93 18.01 -32.56
N LYS A 281 -34.23 18.61 -33.54
CA LYS A 281 -34.46 18.38 -34.97
C LYS A 281 -33.61 17.24 -35.56
N CYS A 282 -32.29 17.25 -35.32
CA CYS A 282 -31.37 16.30 -35.96
C CYS A 282 -30.66 15.37 -34.96
N GLN A 283 -31.02 15.43 -33.68
CA GLN A 283 -30.50 14.56 -32.60
C GLN A 283 -28.98 14.63 -32.41
N SER A 284 -28.34 15.70 -32.89
CA SER A 284 -26.94 16.01 -32.58
C SER A 284 -26.75 16.15 -31.08
N THR A 285 -25.71 15.53 -30.54
CA THR A 285 -25.41 15.54 -29.11
C THR A 285 -24.20 16.43 -28.81
N TYR A 286 -24.25 17.14 -27.68
CA TYR A 286 -23.20 18.00 -27.19
C TYR A 286 -23.01 17.76 -25.68
N HIS A 287 -21.77 17.80 -25.18
CA HIS A 287 -21.56 17.84 -23.72
C HIS A 287 -22.21 19.12 -23.15
N PHE A 288 -22.90 19.02 -22.02
CA PHE A 288 -23.51 20.18 -21.36
C PHE A 288 -22.50 21.32 -21.13
N ASN A 289 -21.31 20.98 -20.61
CA ASN A 289 -20.25 21.97 -20.39
C ASN A 289 -19.71 22.58 -21.70
N CYS A 290 -19.67 21.83 -22.81
CA CYS A 290 -19.29 22.40 -24.11
C CYS A 290 -20.36 23.38 -24.62
N PHE A 291 -21.63 23.01 -24.48
CA PHE A 291 -22.76 23.86 -24.87
C PHE A 291 -22.80 25.14 -24.03
N LYS A 292 -22.70 25.01 -22.70
CA LYS A 292 -22.64 26.15 -21.77
C LYS A 292 -21.44 27.06 -22.02
N ASN A 293 -20.28 26.50 -22.38
CA ASN A 293 -19.14 27.34 -22.74
C ASN A 293 -19.37 28.07 -24.07
N ALA A 294 -20.06 27.46 -25.04
CA ALA A 294 -20.39 28.09 -26.30
C ALA A 294 -21.33 29.29 -26.11
N THR A 295 -22.36 29.18 -25.25
CA THR A 295 -23.25 30.31 -24.92
C THR A 295 -22.52 31.47 -24.25
N VAL A 296 -21.60 31.16 -23.33
CA VAL A 296 -20.76 32.17 -22.66
C VAL A 296 -19.83 32.88 -23.65
N ILE A 297 -19.23 32.15 -24.60
CA ILE A 297 -18.31 32.73 -25.60
C ILE A 297 -19.08 33.57 -26.64
N SER A 298 -20.25 33.12 -27.08
CA SER A 298 -21.08 33.86 -28.05
C SER A 298 -21.82 35.04 -27.42
N ASN A 299 -21.85 35.11 -26.08
CA ASN A 299 -22.67 36.06 -25.32
C ASN A 299 -24.15 36.00 -25.73
N GLN A 300 -24.64 34.77 -25.95
CA GLN A 300 -26.02 34.47 -26.36
C GLN A 300 -26.52 33.25 -25.59
N ASP A 301 -27.79 33.24 -25.21
CA ASP A 301 -28.41 32.13 -24.46
C ASP A 301 -28.82 30.94 -25.35
N SER A 302 -28.50 31.02 -26.65
CA SER A 302 -28.78 29.98 -27.63
C SER A 302 -27.56 29.67 -28.48
N VAL A 303 -27.43 28.40 -28.91
CA VAL A 303 -26.40 27.94 -29.84
C VAL A 303 -27.08 27.33 -31.07
N GLU A 304 -26.63 27.74 -32.26
CA GLU A 304 -27.06 27.11 -33.52
C GLU A 304 -26.46 25.71 -33.65
N CYS A 305 -27.31 24.74 -33.99
CA CYS A 305 -26.90 23.36 -34.17
C CYS A 305 -25.89 23.23 -35.32
N SER A 306 -24.77 22.54 -35.09
CA SER A 306 -23.70 22.34 -36.07
C SER A 306 -24.11 21.57 -37.33
N LYS A 307 -25.26 20.86 -37.32
CA LYS A 307 -25.75 20.03 -38.43
C LYS A 307 -27.05 20.51 -39.08
N CYS A 308 -27.76 21.46 -38.46
CA CYS A 308 -29.07 21.90 -38.96
C CYS A 308 -29.39 23.31 -38.43
N PRO A 309 -30.33 24.05 -39.04
CA PRO A 309 -30.60 25.45 -38.68
C PRO A 309 -31.36 25.63 -37.35
N GLU A 310 -31.44 24.59 -36.52
CA GLU A 310 -32.12 24.64 -35.22
C GLU A 310 -31.32 25.47 -34.22
N LYS A 311 -32.00 26.34 -33.47
CA LYS A 311 -31.42 27.05 -32.33
C LYS A 311 -31.84 26.35 -31.05
N ILE A 312 -30.86 25.95 -30.26
CA ILE A 312 -31.07 25.28 -28.98
C ILE A 312 -30.80 26.31 -27.89
N THR A 313 -31.71 26.50 -26.93
CA THR A 313 -31.50 27.42 -25.80
C THR A 313 -30.92 26.70 -24.57
N LEU A 314 -30.25 27.44 -23.68
CA LEU A 314 -29.71 26.84 -22.45
C LEU A 314 -30.82 26.30 -21.53
N ASP A 315 -31.98 26.95 -21.51
CA ASP A 315 -33.14 26.51 -20.72
C ASP A 315 -33.72 25.20 -21.26
N GLU A 316 -33.87 25.07 -22.58
CA GLU A 316 -34.25 23.79 -23.22
C GLU A 316 -33.30 22.65 -22.86
N VAL A 317 -31.99 22.93 -22.81
CA VAL A 317 -31.00 21.92 -22.42
C VAL A 317 -31.14 21.53 -20.96
N ASN A 318 -31.37 22.49 -20.06
CA ASN A 318 -31.60 22.20 -18.64
C ASN A 318 -32.86 21.33 -18.46
N ASP A 319 -33.93 21.64 -19.18
CA ASP A 319 -35.17 20.86 -19.17
C ASP A 319 -34.96 19.44 -19.74
N GLN A 320 -34.21 19.30 -20.84
CA GLN A 320 -33.82 18.00 -21.38
C GLN A 320 -33.08 17.16 -20.34
N ILE A 321 -32.15 17.74 -19.59
CA ILE A 321 -31.38 17.03 -18.55
C ILE A 321 -32.30 16.58 -17.41
N VAL A 322 -33.22 17.44 -16.97
CA VAL A 322 -34.22 17.10 -15.93
C VAL A 322 -35.10 15.94 -16.39
N LEU A 323 -35.59 15.99 -17.64
CA LEU A 323 -36.40 14.92 -18.23
C LEU A 323 -35.62 13.61 -18.37
N LYS A 324 -34.38 13.65 -18.85
CA LYS A 324 -33.50 12.45 -18.96
C LYS A 324 -33.23 11.81 -17.61
N LYS A 325 -33.04 12.61 -16.55
CA LYS A 325 -32.89 12.11 -15.18
C LYS A 325 -34.14 11.41 -14.67
N ALA A 326 -35.32 11.93 -15.00
CA ALA A 326 -36.60 11.35 -14.57
C ALA A 326 -36.96 10.06 -15.34
N GLN A 327 -36.65 10.01 -16.64
CA GLN A 327 -37.01 8.89 -17.52
C GLN A 327 -35.99 7.74 -17.49
N GLY A 328 -34.73 8.02 -17.12
CA GLY A 328 -33.63 7.08 -17.30
C GLY A 328 -33.29 6.86 -18.78
N ILE A 329 -32.17 6.20 -19.06
CA ILE A 329 -31.74 5.91 -20.45
C ILE A 329 -32.13 4.49 -20.84
N SER A 330 -32.84 4.35 -21.96
CA SER A 330 -33.14 3.05 -22.58
C SER A 330 -31.83 2.35 -22.96
N ARG A 331 -31.53 1.22 -22.32
CA ARG A 331 -30.31 0.44 -22.59
C ARG A 331 -30.41 -0.23 -23.96
N ALA A 332 -29.33 -0.16 -24.75
CA ALA A 332 -29.22 -1.02 -25.93
C ALA A 332 -29.18 -2.49 -25.48
N PRO A 333 -29.83 -3.43 -26.20
CA PRO A 333 -29.80 -4.84 -25.82
C PRO A 333 -28.35 -5.34 -25.88
N SER A 334 -27.82 -5.80 -24.75
CA SER A 334 -26.50 -6.43 -24.67
C SER A 334 -26.46 -7.61 -25.66
N ARG A 335 -25.54 -7.61 -26.63
CA ARG A 335 -25.28 -8.81 -27.44
C ARG A 335 -24.87 -9.93 -26.49
N SER A 336 -25.75 -10.90 -26.29
CA SER A 336 -25.56 -12.01 -25.37
C SER A 336 -24.30 -12.81 -25.71
N ALA A 337 -23.53 -13.17 -24.69
CA ALA A 337 -22.32 -13.99 -24.74
C ALA A 337 -22.56 -15.48 -25.12
N THR A 338 -23.53 -15.78 -25.98
CA THR A 338 -24.00 -17.14 -26.31
C THR A 338 -23.85 -17.56 -27.76
N ALA A 339 -23.28 -16.73 -28.66
CA ALA A 339 -23.15 -17.08 -30.07
C ALA A 339 -21.71 -17.44 -30.47
N SER A 340 -21.17 -18.56 -29.98
CA SER A 340 -19.93 -19.19 -30.51
C SER A 340 -19.82 -20.68 -30.18
N LEU A 341 -20.90 -21.45 -30.27
CA LEU A 341 -20.82 -22.92 -30.20
C LEU A 341 -21.71 -23.54 -31.28
N SER A 342 -21.19 -23.59 -32.51
CA SER A 342 -21.65 -24.55 -33.51
C SER A 342 -20.58 -24.76 -34.56
N ARG A 343 -19.80 -25.84 -34.41
CA ARG A 343 -19.30 -26.72 -35.50
C ARG A 343 -18.68 -27.97 -34.89
N SER A 344 -19.57 -28.94 -34.68
CA SER A 344 -19.41 -30.39 -34.92
C SER A 344 -18.01 -30.99 -35.04
N ALA A 345 -17.69 -31.93 -34.16
CA ALA A 345 -17.08 -33.21 -34.52
C ALA A 345 -17.58 -34.30 -33.56
N SER A 346 -17.90 -35.44 -34.15
CA SER A 346 -18.84 -36.46 -33.67
C SER A 346 -18.21 -37.52 -32.77
N ALA A 347 -19.05 -38.04 -31.85
CA ALA A 347 -19.24 -39.41 -31.35
C ALA A 347 -18.07 -40.43 -31.30
N VAL A 348 -18.00 -41.18 -30.19
CA VAL A 348 -18.13 -42.66 -30.08
C VAL A 348 -17.98 -43.07 -28.58
N PRO A 349 -18.60 -44.16 -28.10
CA PRO A 349 -19.22 -44.25 -26.77
C PRO A 349 -18.43 -45.04 -25.70
N ASP A 350 -18.92 -44.88 -24.47
CA ASP A 350 -18.74 -45.71 -23.26
C ASP A 350 -18.78 -47.22 -23.57
N PRO A 351 -18.17 -48.12 -22.75
CA PRO A 351 -18.95 -48.62 -21.61
C PRO A 351 -18.18 -49.12 -20.35
N SER A 352 -18.85 -48.92 -19.21
CA SER A 352 -19.18 -49.91 -18.14
C SER A 352 -18.08 -50.46 -17.21
N ALA A 353 -18.29 -50.29 -15.89
CA ALA A 353 -18.64 -51.34 -14.90
C ALA A 353 -17.39 -52.02 -14.26
N SER A 354 -17.31 -52.41 -12.98
CA SER A 354 -18.21 -52.54 -11.83
C SER A 354 -17.38 -53.13 -10.67
N ASN A 355 -17.84 -52.92 -9.41
CA ASN A 355 -17.70 -53.85 -8.25
C ASN A 355 -16.28 -54.09 -7.68
N ASP A 356 -16.02 -54.42 -6.41
CA ASP A 356 -16.79 -54.67 -5.18
C ASP A 356 -15.77 -54.81 -4.01
N ALA A 357 -16.27 -54.72 -2.77
CA ALA A 357 -15.82 -55.37 -1.52
C ALA A 357 -14.40 -55.07 -0.96
N ALA A 358 -14.22 -54.52 0.25
CA ALA A 358 -14.59 -54.97 1.61
C ALA A 358 -13.63 -56.01 2.23
N LEU A 359 -13.49 -55.91 3.55
CA LEU A 359 -12.80 -56.74 4.56
C LEU A 359 -11.37 -56.31 4.90
N ASP A 360 -10.86 -56.42 6.13
CA ASP A 360 -11.34 -56.37 7.53
C ASP A 360 -10.07 -56.58 8.40
N ASP A 361 -10.20 -56.39 9.72
CA ASP A 361 -9.30 -56.86 10.80
C ASP A 361 -7.95 -56.14 11.00
N SER A 362 -7.77 -55.36 12.07
CA SER A 362 -7.65 -55.73 13.51
C SER A 362 -6.29 -56.40 13.82
N ASP A 363 -5.43 -55.73 14.60
CA ASP A 363 -5.22 -56.10 16.02
C ASP A 363 -4.19 -55.20 16.74
N ALA A 364 -4.40 -55.10 18.05
CA ALA A 364 -3.60 -54.38 19.03
C ALA A 364 -2.39 -55.19 19.53
N GLY A 365 -1.37 -54.52 20.06
CA GLY A 365 -0.23 -55.21 20.68
C GLY A 365 0.77 -54.30 21.42
N THR A 366 0.66 -54.33 22.74
CA THR A 366 1.37 -53.64 23.83
C THR A 366 2.90 -53.79 23.93
N ALA A 367 3.54 -52.70 24.42
CA ALA A 367 4.58 -52.57 25.46
C ALA A 367 5.77 -53.55 25.61
N ASN A 368 7.00 -52.98 25.68
CA ASN A 368 7.95 -53.03 26.82
C ASN A 368 9.29 -52.37 26.41
N GLN A 369 9.73 -51.28 27.06
CA GLN A 369 10.64 -51.26 28.22
C GLN A 369 11.88 -52.16 28.11
N THR A 370 13.06 -51.55 28.00
CA THR A 370 14.27 -52.05 28.66
C THR A 370 15.21 -50.88 28.97
N THR A 371 15.40 -50.67 30.27
CA THR A 371 16.42 -49.83 30.90
C THR A 371 17.73 -50.61 31.01
N VAL A 372 18.86 -49.90 30.86
CA VAL A 372 20.16 -50.31 31.43
C VAL A 372 20.82 -49.04 32.01
N LYS A 373 21.05 -49.06 33.32
CA LYS A 373 21.95 -48.18 34.11
C LYS A 373 23.39 -48.74 33.97
N GLU A 374 24.48 -48.04 34.24
CA GLU A 374 25.05 -47.60 35.55
C GLU A 374 26.55 -47.30 35.21
N GLU A 375 27.25 -46.25 35.67
CA GLU A 375 28.02 -46.07 36.92
C GLU A 375 28.84 -44.74 36.76
N GLU A 376 28.79 -43.76 37.69
CA GLU A 376 29.70 -43.49 38.85
C GLU A 376 31.09 -42.96 38.42
N ASP A 377 31.77 -41.96 39.02
CA ASP A 377 31.64 -41.14 40.24
C ASP A 377 32.63 -39.94 40.14
N ASP A 378 32.38 -38.83 40.85
CA ASP A 378 33.35 -38.24 41.82
C ASP A 378 32.87 -36.88 42.38
N ASP A 379 32.85 -36.82 43.72
CA ASP A 379 32.42 -35.74 44.61
C ASP A 379 33.32 -34.48 44.59
N LEU A 380 32.77 -33.32 45.00
CA LEU A 380 33.41 -32.38 45.95
C LEU A 380 32.45 -31.26 46.45
N ASP A 381 32.68 -30.91 47.72
CA ASP A 381 31.80 -30.35 48.74
C ASP A 381 31.47 -28.82 48.68
N MET A 382 30.43 -28.51 49.45
CA MET A 382 29.61 -27.34 49.79
C MET A 382 30.24 -25.95 49.95
N SER A 383 29.33 -24.96 49.88
CA SER A 383 29.33 -23.61 50.49
C SER A 383 29.53 -22.39 49.59
N LYS A 384 28.59 -22.13 48.66
CA LYS A 384 28.34 -20.76 48.16
C LYS A 384 26.85 -20.46 48.11
N LYS A 385 26.48 -19.30 48.66
CA LYS A 385 25.13 -18.70 48.71
C LYS A 385 24.37 -18.89 47.38
N PRO A 386 23.02 -19.02 47.41
CA PRO A 386 22.24 -19.21 46.19
C PRO A 386 22.55 -18.07 45.20
N PRO A 387 22.67 -18.38 43.89
CA PRO A 387 23.00 -17.38 42.90
C PRO A 387 21.88 -16.34 42.85
N LYS A 388 22.26 -15.07 43.02
CA LYS A 388 21.39 -13.91 42.87
C LYS A 388 20.72 -13.93 41.50
N THR A 389 19.42 -13.67 41.45
CA THR A 389 18.64 -13.60 40.21
C THR A 389 19.27 -12.63 39.18
N ILE A 390 19.20 -12.96 37.89
CA ILE A 390 19.76 -12.19 36.75
C ILE A 390 19.36 -10.71 36.78
N LYS A 391 18.15 -10.41 37.30
CA LYS A 391 17.61 -9.05 37.47
C LYS A 391 18.45 -8.18 38.41
N GLU A 392 19.10 -8.77 39.43
CA GLU A 392 19.98 -8.06 40.38
C GLU A 392 21.39 -7.84 39.81
N LEU A 393 21.86 -8.74 38.93
CA LEU A 393 23.15 -8.63 38.26
C LEU A 393 23.20 -7.50 37.21
N MET A 394 22.05 -7.15 36.63
CA MET A 394 21.92 -6.05 35.66
C MET A 394 21.73 -4.66 36.31
N ALA A 395 21.51 -4.58 37.63
CA ALA A 395 21.16 -3.32 38.31
C ALA A 395 22.36 -2.41 38.60
N THR A 396 23.60 -2.91 38.54
CA THR A 396 24.81 -2.17 38.95
C THR A 396 25.40 -1.26 37.87
N ARG A 397 24.96 -1.38 36.61
CA ARG A 397 25.22 -0.45 35.50
C ARG A 397 23.99 -0.44 34.60
N LYS A 398 23.40 0.72 34.34
CA LYS A 398 22.21 0.86 33.49
C LYS A 398 22.61 0.63 32.02
N CYS A 399 22.56 -0.62 31.57
CA CYS A 399 22.78 -0.99 30.17
C CYS A 399 21.44 -1.00 29.42
N ASN A 400 21.41 -0.43 28.22
CA ASN A 400 20.27 -0.51 27.32
C ASN A 400 20.46 -1.66 26.32
N VAL A 401 19.61 -2.68 26.40
CA VAL A 401 19.59 -3.77 25.43
C VAL A 401 18.49 -3.50 24.39
N PHE A 402 18.88 -3.32 23.13
CA PHE A 402 18.01 -2.98 22.02
C PHE A 402 18.10 -4.05 20.93
N ALA A 403 16.99 -4.69 20.59
CA ALA A 403 16.97 -5.75 19.59
C ALA A 403 16.35 -5.30 18.26
N LEU A 404 17.00 -5.71 17.18
CA LEU A 404 16.49 -5.67 15.82
C LEU A 404 16.17 -7.10 15.39
N ALA A 405 14.88 -7.35 15.16
CA ALA A 405 14.35 -8.63 14.72
C ALA A 405 13.82 -8.53 13.28
N GLY A 406 13.53 -9.66 12.63
CA GLY A 406 12.86 -9.71 11.32
C GLY A 406 13.59 -10.56 10.29
N CYS A 407 13.03 -10.69 9.09
CA CYS A 407 13.57 -11.61 8.08
C CYS A 407 15.03 -11.31 7.73
N THR A 408 15.75 -12.31 7.25
CA THR A 408 17.09 -12.11 6.69
C THR A 408 17.01 -11.11 5.52
N ASN A 409 18.03 -10.25 5.40
CA ASN A 409 18.09 -9.15 4.42
C ASN A 409 17.02 -8.04 4.54
N SER A 410 16.32 -7.93 5.68
CA SER A 410 15.47 -6.76 5.96
C SER A 410 16.26 -5.46 6.20
N GLY A 411 17.58 -5.55 6.43
CA GLY A 411 18.46 -4.40 6.68
C GLY A 411 18.83 -4.21 8.15
N LYS A 412 18.55 -5.20 9.01
CA LYS A 412 18.86 -5.19 10.45
C LYS A 412 20.32 -4.84 10.72
N SER A 413 21.27 -5.53 10.09
CA SER A 413 22.70 -5.34 10.34
C SER A 413 23.20 -3.97 9.91
N THR A 414 22.64 -3.43 8.83
CA THR A 414 22.90 -2.04 8.40
C THR A 414 22.40 -1.07 9.46
N LEU A 415 21.17 -1.27 9.94
CA LEU A 415 20.56 -0.41 10.95
C LEU A 415 21.27 -0.52 12.31
N ALA A 416 21.75 -1.71 12.69
CA ALA A 416 22.54 -1.95 13.89
C ALA A 416 23.84 -1.12 13.87
N LYS A 417 24.55 -1.13 12.74
CA LYS A 417 25.78 -0.32 12.55
C LYS A 417 25.49 1.18 12.62
N GLU A 418 24.38 1.64 12.05
CA GLU A 418 23.97 3.05 12.15
C GLU A 418 23.64 3.45 13.60
N PHE A 419 22.93 2.60 14.34
CA PHE A 419 22.68 2.85 15.77
C PHE A 419 23.95 2.82 16.60
N GLN A 420 24.90 1.92 16.31
CA GLN A 420 26.20 1.91 16.98
C GLN A 420 26.98 3.21 16.73
N ARG A 421 26.98 3.72 15.49
CA ARG A 421 27.57 5.03 15.17
C ARG A 421 26.91 6.16 15.96
N TYR A 422 25.58 6.13 16.05
CA TYR A 422 24.82 7.15 16.77
C TYR A 422 25.05 7.13 18.29
N PHE A 423 24.96 5.96 18.92
CA PHE A 423 25.17 5.82 20.36
C PHE A 423 26.65 5.91 20.76
N GLY A 424 27.56 5.92 19.79
CA GLY A 424 29.01 5.90 19.99
C GLY A 424 29.56 4.49 20.02
N ALA A 425 30.49 4.19 19.12
CA ALA A 425 31.08 2.86 18.97
C ALA A 425 31.87 2.38 20.20
N ALA A 426 32.43 3.31 20.99
CA ALA A 426 33.11 2.97 22.24
C ALA A 426 32.16 2.49 23.34
N ASP A 427 30.92 2.98 23.33
CA ASP A 427 29.91 2.71 24.36
C ASP A 427 28.91 1.63 23.94
N THR A 428 28.98 1.14 22.70
CA THR A 428 27.97 0.29 22.07
C THR A 428 28.57 -0.93 21.39
N THR A 429 28.04 -2.11 21.70
CA THR A 429 28.40 -3.36 21.00
C THR A 429 27.22 -3.91 20.21
N ILE A 430 27.51 -4.69 19.16
CA ILE A 430 26.52 -5.42 18.37
C ILE A 430 26.79 -6.92 18.57
N ILE A 431 25.74 -7.69 18.81
CA ILE A 431 25.79 -9.15 18.89
C ILE A 431 24.87 -9.69 17.80
N ASN A 432 25.42 -10.46 16.85
CA ASN A 432 24.66 -11.10 15.80
C ASN A 432 24.22 -12.50 16.24
N GLN A 433 22.93 -12.80 16.15
CA GLN A 433 22.34 -14.11 16.44
C GLN A 433 22.96 -15.22 15.56
N ASP A 434 23.35 -14.90 14.33
CA ASP A 434 23.91 -15.86 13.38
C ASP A 434 25.25 -16.47 13.89
N GLU A 435 25.96 -15.79 14.80
CA GLU A 435 27.17 -16.31 15.45
C GLU A 435 26.90 -17.50 16.39
N PHE A 436 25.63 -17.77 16.70
CA PHE A 436 25.21 -18.79 17.66
C PHE A 436 24.45 -19.95 17.02
N TYR A 437 24.44 -20.06 15.69
CA TYR A 437 23.92 -21.26 15.03
C TYR A 437 24.74 -22.49 15.43
N LYS A 438 24.04 -23.61 15.63
CA LYS A 438 24.64 -24.94 15.74
C LYS A 438 25.19 -25.38 14.40
N THR A 439 26.08 -26.37 14.41
CA THR A 439 26.67 -26.90 13.17
C THR A 439 25.65 -27.74 12.39
N GLU A 440 25.86 -27.95 11.08
CA GLU A 440 24.96 -28.75 10.22
C GLU A 440 24.66 -30.16 10.74
N ASN A 441 25.57 -30.74 11.54
CA ASN A 441 25.42 -32.07 12.12
C ASN A 441 24.50 -32.09 13.36
N GLU A 442 24.23 -30.93 13.93
CA GLU A 442 23.44 -30.74 15.16
C GLU A 442 22.04 -30.18 14.88
N VAL A 443 21.76 -29.82 13.63
CA VAL A 443 20.49 -29.23 13.18
C VAL A 443 19.63 -30.30 12.52
N GLU A 444 18.33 -30.28 12.81
CA GLU A 444 17.35 -31.21 12.24
C GLU A 444 17.23 -31.06 10.72
N LYS A 445 16.99 -32.19 10.04
CA LYS A 445 16.79 -32.26 8.59
C LYS A 445 15.31 -32.23 8.25
N ILE A 446 14.89 -31.29 7.41
CA ILE A 446 13.53 -31.17 6.88
C ILE A 446 13.47 -31.87 5.53
N TYR A 447 12.78 -33.00 5.46
CA TYR A 447 12.52 -33.68 4.20
C TYR A 447 11.48 -32.92 3.38
N HIS A 448 11.79 -32.61 2.12
CA HIS A 448 10.88 -31.89 1.24
C HIS A 448 10.95 -32.44 -0.20
N PRO A 449 9.81 -32.66 -0.90
CA PRO A 449 9.82 -33.21 -2.26
C PRO A 449 10.67 -32.40 -3.25
N ALA A 450 10.69 -31.07 -3.11
CA ALA A 450 11.50 -30.18 -3.95
C ALA A 450 13.00 -30.19 -3.60
N ALA A 451 13.41 -30.76 -2.47
CA ALA A 451 14.83 -30.89 -2.11
C ALA A 451 15.53 -32.04 -2.85
N LYS A 452 14.77 -33.05 -3.33
CA LYS A 452 15.31 -34.20 -4.09
C LYS A 452 16.05 -33.79 -5.37
N THR A 453 15.71 -32.65 -5.94
CA THR A 453 16.36 -32.14 -7.15
C THR A 453 17.70 -31.46 -6.88
N LEU A 454 18.12 -31.33 -5.61
CA LEU A 454 19.21 -30.45 -5.17
C LEU A 454 20.20 -31.12 -4.23
N THR A 455 19.74 -32.06 -3.41
CA THR A 455 20.59 -32.95 -2.62
C THR A 455 20.28 -34.39 -3.00
N GLU A 456 21.30 -35.24 -3.07
CA GLU A 456 21.13 -36.69 -3.32
C GLU A 456 20.22 -37.37 -2.29
N GLN A 457 20.02 -36.72 -1.13
CA GLN A 457 19.29 -37.25 0.03
C GLN A 457 17.92 -36.58 0.28
N GLY A 458 17.53 -35.55 -0.49
CA GLY A 458 16.16 -35.00 -0.51
C GLY A 458 15.69 -34.21 0.72
N TYR A 459 16.57 -33.47 1.40
CA TYR A 459 16.23 -32.63 2.56
C TYR A 459 16.88 -31.25 2.53
N TYR A 460 16.39 -30.36 3.39
CA TYR A 460 16.97 -29.07 3.79
C TYR A 460 17.40 -29.11 5.27
N TRP A 461 18.35 -28.28 5.69
CA TRP A 461 18.69 -28.10 7.11
C TRP A 461 17.78 -27.04 7.75
N SER A 462 17.28 -27.32 8.95
CA SER A 462 16.31 -26.48 9.66
C SER A 462 16.93 -25.28 10.40
N PHE A 463 17.69 -24.42 9.70
CA PHE A 463 18.33 -23.26 10.33
C PHE A 463 17.35 -22.14 10.72
N ASP A 464 16.14 -22.14 10.17
CA ASP A 464 15.09 -21.16 10.50
C ASP A 464 14.16 -21.64 11.63
N GLU A 465 14.68 -22.43 12.58
CA GLU A 465 13.99 -22.82 13.83
C GLU A 465 14.85 -22.48 15.05
N LYS A 466 14.21 -22.17 16.19
CA LYS A 466 14.93 -21.72 17.40
C LYS A 466 15.89 -22.78 17.94
N GLU A 467 15.60 -24.06 17.71
CA GLU A 467 16.40 -25.21 18.10
C GLU A 467 17.78 -25.23 17.42
N ALA A 468 17.92 -24.54 16.29
CA ALA A 468 19.19 -24.39 15.59
C ALA A 468 20.13 -23.37 16.27
N ILE A 469 19.68 -22.65 17.30
CA ILE A 469 20.47 -21.64 18.00
C ILE A 469 20.93 -22.16 19.37
N ASN A 470 22.19 -21.91 19.72
CA ASN A 470 22.71 -22.07 21.08
C ASN A 470 22.24 -20.92 21.98
N VAL A 471 20.95 -20.93 22.37
CA VAL A 471 20.29 -19.85 23.13
C VAL A 471 21.02 -19.50 24.44
N ASN A 472 21.55 -20.51 25.14
CA ASN A 472 22.30 -20.29 26.39
C ASN A 472 23.58 -19.49 26.15
N GLN A 473 24.39 -19.84 25.14
CA GLN A 473 25.60 -19.09 24.80
C GLN A 473 25.28 -17.67 24.34
N PHE A 474 24.20 -17.53 23.57
CA PHE A 474 23.73 -16.22 23.10
C PHE A 474 23.32 -15.31 24.28
N LYS A 475 22.54 -15.85 25.21
CA LYS A 475 22.12 -15.18 26.45
C LYS A 475 23.33 -14.77 27.30
N GLU A 476 24.27 -15.67 27.52
CA GLU A 476 25.49 -15.41 28.28
C GLU A 476 26.31 -14.28 27.66
N ARG A 477 26.47 -14.27 26.33
CA ARG A 477 27.18 -13.20 25.62
C ARG A 477 26.49 -11.84 25.82
N ILE A 478 25.16 -11.79 25.74
CA ILE A 478 24.40 -10.55 25.97
C ILE A 478 24.64 -10.05 27.41
N ILE A 479 24.54 -10.94 28.40
CA ILE A 479 24.76 -10.60 29.81
C ILE A 479 26.19 -10.11 30.04
N GLU A 480 27.19 -10.81 29.50
CA GLU A 480 28.60 -10.42 29.61
C GLU A 480 28.84 -9.01 29.03
N LYS A 481 28.37 -8.77 27.81
CA LYS A 481 28.53 -7.47 27.14
C LYS A 481 27.75 -6.35 27.83
N SER A 482 26.59 -6.66 28.42
CA SER A 482 25.79 -5.67 29.14
C SER A 482 26.49 -5.10 30.39
N LYS A 483 27.46 -5.82 30.96
CA LYS A 483 28.28 -5.33 32.09
C LYS A 483 29.34 -4.32 31.64
N ILE A 484 29.78 -4.44 30.38
CA ILE A 484 30.90 -3.69 29.81
C ILE A 484 30.40 -2.42 29.11
N TYR A 485 29.38 -2.56 28.25
CA TYR A 485 28.89 -1.50 27.36
C TYR A 485 27.65 -0.82 27.91
N LYS A 486 27.45 0.46 27.56
CA LYS A 486 26.22 1.19 27.90
C LYS A 486 25.05 0.75 27.05
N ASN A 487 25.30 0.36 25.81
CA ASN A 487 24.28 -0.13 24.89
C ASN A 487 24.71 -1.46 24.27
N VAL A 488 23.80 -2.43 24.22
CA VAL A 488 23.97 -3.70 23.51
C VAL A 488 22.89 -3.78 22.45
N ILE A 489 23.30 -3.86 21.18
CA ILE A 489 22.40 -4.06 20.06
C ILE A 489 22.41 -5.53 19.68
N ILE A 490 21.24 -6.15 19.64
CA ILE A 490 21.07 -7.53 19.20
C ILE A 490 20.49 -7.52 17.79
N ASP A 491 21.06 -8.29 16.88
CA ASP A 491 20.58 -8.47 15.51
C ASP A 491 20.26 -9.95 15.27
N GLY A 492 19.02 -10.28 14.87
CA GLY A 492 18.65 -11.66 14.56
C GLY A 492 17.30 -11.80 13.88
N ASN A 493 17.01 -12.97 13.31
CA ASN A 493 15.70 -13.28 12.70
C ASN A 493 14.70 -13.89 13.67
N MET A 494 15.15 -14.54 14.75
CA MET A 494 14.32 -15.34 15.67
C MET A 494 14.32 -14.79 17.11
N ILE A 495 14.76 -13.55 17.32
CA ILE A 495 14.85 -12.93 18.66
C ILE A 495 13.54 -13.03 19.45
N THR A 496 12.39 -12.89 18.79
CA THR A 496 11.06 -12.93 19.43
C THR A 496 10.59 -14.33 19.85
N GLU A 497 11.27 -15.38 19.38
CA GLU A 497 10.94 -16.79 19.68
C GLU A 497 11.62 -17.30 20.95
N MET A 498 12.58 -16.53 21.51
CA MET A 498 13.39 -16.92 22.66
C MET A 498 13.04 -16.04 23.87
N ASP A 499 12.26 -16.58 24.81
CA ASP A 499 11.78 -15.83 25.98
C ASP A 499 12.92 -15.28 26.83
N GLU A 500 13.97 -16.07 27.03
CA GLU A 500 15.13 -15.70 27.82
C GLU A 500 15.92 -14.53 27.20
N ILE A 501 15.82 -14.34 25.89
CA ILE A 501 16.44 -13.22 25.17
C ILE A 501 15.52 -12.01 25.21
N VAL A 502 14.22 -12.20 24.97
CA VAL A 502 13.23 -11.11 25.04
C VAL A 502 13.20 -10.48 26.44
N GLU A 503 13.31 -11.26 27.51
CA GLU A 503 13.37 -10.75 28.88
C GLU A 503 14.55 -9.80 29.12
N LEU A 504 15.69 -10.00 28.46
CA LEU A 504 16.86 -9.12 28.57
C LEU A 504 16.70 -7.82 27.77
N CYS A 505 15.80 -7.79 26.78
CA CYS A 505 15.62 -6.65 25.90
C CYS A 505 14.76 -5.56 26.58
N GLY A 506 15.21 -4.31 26.50
CA GLY A 506 14.40 -3.15 26.87
C GLY A 506 13.43 -2.72 25.77
N ARG A 507 13.79 -2.98 24.51
CA ARG A 507 12.98 -2.70 23.31
C ARG A 507 13.37 -3.65 22.18
N ILE A 508 12.38 -4.10 21.43
CA ILE A 508 12.52 -5.00 20.29
C ILE A 508 11.80 -4.37 19.09
N VAL A 509 12.52 -4.24 17.98
CA VAL A 509 12.00 -3.66 16.74
C VAL A 509 12.05 -4.73 15.66
N VAL A 510 10.88 -5.20 15.24
CA VAL A 510 10.72 -6.22 14.20
C VAL A 510 10.62 -5.53 12.84
N LEU A 511 11.62 -5.70 11.98
CA LEU A 511 11.59 -5.21 10.62
C LEU A 511 10.76 -6.16 9.74
N THR A 512 9.73 -5.64 9.09
CA THR A 512 8.85 -6.37 8.19
C THR A 512 9.16 -6.03 6.74
N LEU A 513 9.24 -7.06 5.91
CA LEU A 513 9.58 -6.93 4.50
C LEU A 513 8.68 -7.83 3.65
N ASP A 514 8.21 -7.32 2.52
CA ASP A 514 7.43 -8.12 1.57
C ASP A 514 8.30 -9.20 0.89
N ILE A 515 7.65 -10.29 0.48
CA ILE A 515 8.31 -11.46 -0.13
C ILE A 515 9.17 -11.10 -1.35
N LYS A 516 8.71 -10.17 -2.19
CA LYS A 516 9.41 -9.82 -3.44
C LYS A 516 10.72 -9.10 -3.12
N THR A 517 10.67 -8.15 -2.20
CA THR A 517 11.86 -7.43 -1.75
C THR A 517 12.81 -8.34 -0.97
N CYS A 518 12.29 -9.21 -0.11
CA CYS A 518 13.11 -10.17 0.63
C CYS A 518 13.84 -11.12 -0.33
N ARG A 519 13.12 -11.73 -1.28
CA ARG A 519 13.68 -12.61 -2.32
C ARG A 519 14.78 -11.91 -3.10
N ARG A 520 14.49 -10.75 -3.70
CA ARG A 520 15.45 -9.98 -4.50
C ARG A 520 16.72 -9.67 -3.72
N ARG A 521 16.60 -9.26 -2.45
CA ARG A 521 17.77 -8.96 -1.60
C ARG A 521 18.53 -10.23 -1.20
N ARG A 522 17.88 -11.39 -1.15
CA ARG A 522 18.48 -12.69 -0.84
C ARG A 522 19.18 -13.32 -2.02
N GLU A 523 18.59 -13.26 -3.21
CA GLU A 523 19.20 -13.70 -4.47
C GLU A 523 20.45 -12.90 -4.83
N ALA A 524 20.45 -11.58 -4.58
CA ALA A 524 21.62 -10.73 -4.80
C ALA A 524 22.78 -10.98 -3.82
N ARG A 525 22.57 -11.83 -2.82
CA ARG A 525 23.50 -12.06 -1.72
C ARG A 525 24.14 -13.45 -1.87
N THR A 526 25.33 -13.48 -2.48
CA THR A 526 26.06 -14.72 -2.80
C THR A 526 26.97 -15.22 -1.67
N ASP A 527 27.06 -14.50 -0.54
CA ASP A 527 27.97 -14.77 0.59
C ASP A 527 27.32 -15.58 1.73
N TYR A 528 26.13 -16.17 1.55
CA TYR A 528 25.56 -17.05 2.59
C TYR A 528 26.44 -18.28 2.82
N VAL A 529 26.67 -18.59 4.09
CA VAL A 529 27.40 -19.78 4.53
C VAL A 529 26.52 -20.55 5.51
N PRO A 530 26.05 -21.77 5.15
CA PRO A 530 26.12 -22.38 3.82
C PRO A 530 25.27 -21.61 2.79
N PRO A 531 25.58 -21.70 1.47
CA PRO A 531 24.80 -21.02 0.45
C PRO A 531 23.38 -21.57 0.38
N ASP A 532 22.41 -20.69 0.09
CA ASP A 532 21.01 -21.12 -0.10
C ASP A 532 20.92 -22.15 -1.23
N THR A 533 20.38 -23.32 -0.93
CA THR A 533 20.03 -24.29 -1.98
C THR A 533 18.78 -23.81 -2.73
N PRO A 534 18.64 -24.12 -4.04
CA PRO A 534 17.46 -23.70 -4.79
C PRO A 534 16.14 -24.07 -4.11
N GLY A 535 15.15 -23.19 -4.13
CA GLY A 535 13.87 -23.43 -3.46
C GLY A 535 13.90 -23.44 -1.91
N TYR A 536 15.06 -23.35 -1.24
CA TYR A 536 15.14 -23.24 0.21
C TYR A 536 14.38 -22.01 0.73
N PHE A 537 14.55 -20.86 0.05
CA PHE A 537 13.85 -19.63 0.41
C PHE A 537 12.32 -19.78 0.37
N ASP A 538 11.80 -20.38 -0.70
CA ASP A 538 10.36 -20.53 -0.94
C ASP A 538 9.71 -21.55 -0.04
N ASN A 539 10.40 -22.65 0.23
CA ASN A 539 9.83 -23.80 0.92
C ASN A 539 10.13 -23.80 2.43
N VAL A 540 11.20 -23.12 2.88
CA VAL A 540 11.66 -23.16 4.27
C VAL A 540 11.77 -21.74 4.85
N ALA A 541 12.70 -20.92 4.37
CA ALA A 541 13.09 -19.70 5.08
C ALA A 541 11.98 -18.63 5.15
N PHE A 542 11.27 -18.38 4.03
CA PHE A 542 10.20 -17.38 4.02
C PHE A 542 8.95 -17.87 4.76
N PRO A 543 8.47 -19.12 4.59
CA PRO A 543 7.42 -19.68 5.43
C PRO A 543 7.77 -19.64 6.94
N ALA A 544 9.00 -19.96 7.32
CA ALA A 544 9.46 -19.85 8.70
C ALA A 544 9.39 -18.41 9.21
N TYR A 545 9.90 -17.44 8.44
CA TYR A 545 9.75 -16.02 8.77
C TYR A 545 8.29 -15.59 8.98
N LEU A 546 7.34 -16.03 8.15
CA LEU A 546 5.92 -15.71 8.34
C LEU A 546 5.38 -16.26 9.66
N ARG A 547 5.81 -17.46 10.07
CA ARG A 547 5.46 -18.03 11.39
C ARG A 547 6.04 -17.18 12.52
N HIS A 548 7.33 -16.83 12.47
CA HIS A 548 7.96 -15.97 13.49
C HIS A 548 7.33 -14.57 13.54
N LEU A 549 6.97 -13.99 12.40
CA LEU A 549 6.28 -12.71 12.34
C LEU A 549 4.90 -12.77 13.02
N GLU A 550 4.15 -13.84 12.80
CA GLU A 550 2.86 -14.06 13.45
C GLU A 550 3.01 -14.30 14.97
N ASN A 551 4.04 -15.03 15.39
CA ASN A 551 4.37 -15.22 16.80
C ASN A 551 4.75 -13.90 17.47
N ALA A 552 5.63 -13.10 16.83
CA ALA A 552 5.97 -11.76 17.28
C ALA A 552 4.73 -10.86 17.38
N ARG A 553 3.81 -10.93 16.42
CA ARG A 553 2.54 -10.18 16.42
C ARG A 553 1.68 -10.55 17.63
N LYS A 554 1.45 -11.84 17.86
CA LYS A 554 0.70 -12.31 19.03
C LYS A 554 1.35 -11.85 20.33
N ARG A 555 2.67 -11.99 20.44
CA ARG A 555 3.45 -11.58 21.62
C ARG A 555 3.39 -10.07 21.87
N SER A 556 3.41 -9.25 20.82
CA SER A 556 3.35 -7.78 20.93
C SER A 556 2.06 -7.26 21.56
N ARG A 557 0.99 -8.07 21.55
CA ARG A 557 -0.29 -7.71 22.18
C ARG A 557 -0.19 -7.65 23.70
N THR A 558 0.72 -8.39 24.31
CA THR A 558 0.99 -8.36 25.76
C THR A 558 2.31 -7.68 26.07
N ASP A 559 3.35 -7.86 25.25
CA ASP A 559 4.66 -7.26 25.48
C ASP A 559 4.82 -5.89 24.79
N SER A 560 4.77 -4.82 25.57
CA SER A 560 4.93 -3.43 25.08
C SER A 560 6.29 -3.10 24.49
N ARG A 561 7.29 -3.97 24.65
CA ARG A 561 8.64 -3.71 24.15
C ARG A 561 8.75 -3.98 22.65
N ILE A 562 7.81 -4.73 22.06
CA ILE A 562 7.84 -5.18 20.66
C ILE A 562 7.09 -4.18 19.77
N THR A 563 7.73 -3.74 18.69
CA THR A 563 7.10 -2.88 17.66
C THR A 563 7.54 -3.29 16.25
N PHE A 564 6.73 -2.99 15.23
CA PHE A 564 6.95 -3.49 13.86
C PHE A 564 7.24 -2.38 12.88
N ILE A 565 8.31 -2.44 12.08
CA ILE A 565 8.65 -1.47 11.04
C ILE A 565 8.60 -2.07 9.64
N ASP A 566 7.71 -1.56 8.80
CA ASP A 566 7.72 -1.82 7.37
C ASP A 566 8.93 -1.14 6.69
N VAL A 567 9.84 -1.96 6.16
CA VAL A 567 11.07 -1.54 5.45
C VAL A 567 11.04 -1.89 3.95
N SER A 568 9.84 -2.14 3.40
CA SER A 568 9.64 -2.44 1.96
C SER A 568 9.87 -1.24 1.04
N GLU A 569 9.70 0.00 1.53
CA GLU A 569 9.90 1.21 0.71
C GLU A 569 11.35 1.72 0.80
N PRO A 570 12.00 2.10 -0.32
CA PRO A 570 13.30 2.74 -0.30
C PRO A 570 13.15 4.18 0.20
N ARG A 571 13.30 4.40 1.51
CA ARG A 571 13.12 5.72 2.16
C ARG A 571 14.34 6.63 2.07
N PHE A 572 15.45 6.18 1.50
CA PHE A 572 16.73 6.91 1.52
C PHE A 572 17.07 7.50 0.13
N SER A 573 16.30 8.49 -0.33
CA SER A 573 16.65 9.25 -1.55
C SER A 573 17.65 10.39 -1.30
N ASP A 574 17.71 10.91 -0.07
CA ASP A 574 18.75 11.83 0.43
C ASP A 574 19.36 11.23 1.71
N ARG A 575 20.61 10.74 1.65
CA ARG A 575 21.14 9.78 2.62
C ARG A 575 21.26 10.27 4.07
N ASN A 576 21.41 11.58 4.31
CA ASN A 576 21.74 12.09 5.65
C ASN A 576 20.53 12.63 6.44
N GLU A 577 19.57 13.29 5.80
CA GLU A 577 18.41 13.87 6.50
C GLU A 577 17.32 12.80 6.74
N SER A 578 17.10 11.91 5.76
CA SER A 578 16.14 10.81 5.87
C SER A 578 16.52 9.75 6.91
N ILE A 579 17.81 9.55 7.17
CA ILE A 579 18.28 8.56 8.16
C ILE A 579 18.17 9.07 9.59
N ILE A 580 18.36 10.38 9.81
CA ILE A 580 18.18 11.02 11.11
C ILE A 580 16.70 10.93 11.49
N ASP A 581 15.80 11.32 10.60
CA ASP A 581 14.35 11.24 10.86
C ASP A 581 13.89 9.81 11.12
N PHE A 582 14.40 8.83 10.37
CA PHE A 582 14.07 7.43 10.59
C PHE A 582 14.58 6.91 11.93
N ARG A 583 15.80 7.27 12.33
CA ARG A 583 16.38 6.93 13.63
C ARG A 583 15.56 7.52 14.78
N GLU A 584 15.21 8.80 14.68
CA GLU A 584 14.38 9.49 15.67
C GLU A 584 13.01 8.81 15.81
N GLN A 585 12.39 8.41 14.69
CA GLN A 585 11.13 7.65 14.74
C GLN A 585 11.29 6.30 15.48
N ILE A 586 12.37 5.57 15.25
CA ILE A 586 12.58 4.26 15.91
C ILE A 586 12.80 4.41 17.40
N LEU A 587 13.56 5.41 17.82
CA LEU A 587 13.96 5.58 19.23
C LEU A 587 12.89 6.31 20.04
N ASN A 588 12.22 7.28 19.44
CA ASN A 588 11.41 8.26 20.16
C ASN A 588 9.89 8.16 19.87
N ASP A 589 9.47 7.31 18.93
CA ASP A 589 8.05 6.98 18.75
C ASP A 589 7.72 5.64 19.40
N HIS A 590 6.78 5.65 20.33
CA HIS A 590 6.33 4.47 21.09
C HIS A 590 4.91 4.11 20.65
N ILE A 591 4.76 3.10 19.82
CA ILE A 591 3.46 2.67 19.31
C ILE A 591 3.13 1.29 19.87
N LYS A 592 1.98 1.15 20.52
CA LYS A 592 1.49 -0.14 21.06
C LYS A 592 0.04 -0.39 20.65
N LEU A 593 -0.23 -1.60 20.19
CA LEU A 593 -1.57 -2.17 20.03
C LEU A 593 -1.65 -3.37 21.00
N THR A 594 -2.58 -3.37 21.94
CA THR A 594 -2.55 -4.31 23.08
C THR A 594 -3.93 -4.73 23.52
N ASP A 595 -4.09 -5.95 24.00
CA ASP A 595 -5.35 -6.40 24.60
C ASP A 595 -5.43 -6.02 26.10
N GLU A 596 -4.33 -5.51 26.67
CA GLU A 596 -4.22 -5.13 28.08
C GLU A 596 -4.75 -3.72 28.36
N GLU A 597 -5.12 -3.48 29.62
CA GLU A 597 -5.50 -2.16 30.11
C GLU A 597 -4.39 -1.12 29.90
N LEU A 598 -4.77 0.07 29.42
CA LEU A 598 -3.84 1.16 29.18
C LEU A 598 -3.58 1.97 30.44
N LYS A 599 -2.32 2.00 30.88
CA LYS A 599 -1.88 2.76 32.05
C LYS A 599 -1.26 4.08 31.62
N VAL A 600 -1.97 5.18 31.84
CA VAL A 600 -1.56 6.55 31.43
C VAL A 600 -0.17 6.92 31.95
N ASN A 601 0.12 6.61 33.22
CA ASN A 601 1.42 6.88 33.84
C ASN A 601 2.59 6.19 33.13
N VAL A 602 2.39 4.97 32.59
CA VAL A 602 3.42 4.26 31.81
C VAL A 602 3.68 5.00 30.50
N VAL A 603 2.62 5.48 29.84
CA VAL A 603 2.74 6.22 28.57
C VAL A 603 3.46 7.57 28.79
N ASP A 604 3.12 8.30 29.85
CA ASP A 604 3.78 9.57 30.20
C ASP A 604 5.27 9.38 30.50
N GLN A 605 5.64 8.30 31.19
CA GLN A 605 7.04 7.97 31.48
C GLN A 605 7.85 7.70 30.21
N LEU A 606 7.26 7.07 29.20
CA LEU A 606 7.95 6.77 27.93
C LEU A 606 8.34 8.05 27.19
N VAL A 607 7.45 9.05 27.18
CA VAL A 607 7.69 10.32 26.48
C VAL A 607 8.49 11.34 27.30
N SER A 608 8.77 11.04 28.58
CA SER A 608 9.63 11.88 29.40
C SER A 608 11.02 12.05 28.78
N HIS A 609 11.49 13.29 28.74
CA HIS A 609 12.78 13.64 28.17
C HIS A 609 13.38 14.85 28.92
N PRO A 610 14.68 14.84 29.27
CA PRO A 610 15.30 15.91 30.07
C PRO A 610 15.21 17.32 29.47
N SER A 611 15.09 17.44 28.14
CA SER A 611 14.97 18.73 27.45
C SER A 611 13.53 19.20 27.24
N CYS A 612 12.52 18.47 27.73
CA CYS A 612 11.11 18.83 27.56
C CYS A 612 10.56 19.51 28.81
N GLY A 613 9.99 20.70 28.65
CA GLY A 613 9.28 21.43 29.71
C GLY A 613 7.80 21.07 29.82
N ALA A 614 7.27 20.27 28.89
CA ALA A 614 5.88 19.85 28.89
C ALA A 614 5.70 18.44 28.32
N ILE A 615 4.76 17.73 28.95
CA ILE A 615 4.15 16.50 28.43
C ILE A 615 2.65 16.79 28.36
N SER A 616 2.03 16.44 27.24
CA SER A 616 0.58 16.54 27.06
C SER A 616 0.06 15.15 26.70
N THR A 617 -1.00 14.73 27.39
CA THR A 617 -1.56 13.38 27.25
C THR A 617 -3.06 13.46 27.04
N PHE A 618 -3.53 12.80 25.98
CA PHE A 618 -4.93 12.52 25.71
C PHE A 618 -5.26 11.12 26.20
N ASN A 619 -6.30 11.01 27.03
CA ASN A 619 -6.85 9.74 27.50
C ASN A 619 -8.29 9.58 26.99
N GLY A 620 -8.48 8.70 26.01
CA GLY A 620 -9.79 8.37 25.47
C GLY A 620 -10.45 7.27 26.31
N VAL A 621 -11.48 7.65 27.07
CA VAL A 621 -12.20 6.76 28.00
C VAL A 621 -13.57 6.39 27.44
N THR A 622 -13.94 5.11 27.56
CA THR A 622 -15.27 4.62 27.16
C THR A 622 -16.36 5.22 28.04
N ARG A 623 -17.39 5.81 27.42
CA ARG A 623 -18.56 6.37 28.11
C ARG A 623 -19.67 5.33 28.21
N ASP A 624 -20.55 5.50 29.19
CA ASP A 624 -21.73 4.66 29.43
C ASP A 624 -22.87 4.89 28.42
N ASN A 625 -22.77 5.92 27.58
CA ASN A 625 -23.79 6.25 26.59
C ASN A 625 -23.20 6.63 25.24
N HIS A 626 -23.92 6.30 24.17
CA HIS A 626 -23.65 6.78 22.81
C HIS A 626 -24.95 6.90 22.01
N ALA A 627 -25.17 8.06 21.39
CA ALA A 627 -26.38 8.37 20.61
C ALA A 627 -27.70 8.04 21.34
N GLY A 628 -27.77 8.33 22.65
CA GLY A 628 -28.96 8.09 23.48
C GLY A 628 -29.20 6.63 23.87
N ARG A 629 -28.23 5.73 23.65
CA ARG A 629 -28.29 4.32 24.06
C ARG A 629 -27.22 4.03 25.11
N ASP A 630 -27.56 3.20 26.09
CA ASP A 630 -26.64 2.74 27.14
C ASP A 630 -25.66 1.72 26.55
N VAL A 631 -24.38 2.03 26.62
CA VAL A 631 -23.26 1.20 26.14
C VAL A 631 -22.79 0.32 27.30
N VAL A 632 -22.72 -0.98 27.07
CA VAL A 632 -22.21 -1.96 28.04
C VAL A 632 -20.69 -2.01 27.98
N HIS A 633 -20.14 -2.12 26.77
CA HIS A 633 -18.70 -2.09 26.51
C HIS A 633 -18.43 -1.78 25.03
N LEU A 634 -17.17 -1.44 24.75
CA LEU A 634 -16.65 -1.34 23.39
C LEU A 634 -15.72 -2.51 23.11
N SER A 635 -15.62 -2.94 21.86
CA SER A 635 -14.57 -3.86 21.41
C SER A 635 -13.82 -3.28 20.22
N TYR A 636 -12.50 -3.44 20.17
CA TYR A 636 -11.68 -2.91 19.08
C TYR A 636 -10.91 -4.01 18.35
N ASP A 637 -10.78 -3.90 17.03
CA ASP A 637 -9.96 -4.81 16.23
C ASP A 637 -9.24 -4.07 15.10
N CYS A 638 -8.14 -4.62 14.60
CA CYS A 638 -7.37 -3.99 13.53
C CYS A 638 -6.53 -4.98 12.73
N HIS A 639 -6.10 -4.56 11.55
CA HIS A 639 -5.03 -5.25 10.82
C HIS A 639 -3.66 -4.72 11.30
N ASP A 640 -3.07 -5.37 12.31
CA ASP A 640 -1.92 -4.87 13.10
C ASP A 640 -0.81 -4.22 12.25
N LEU A 641 -0.25 -4.92 11.26
CA LEU A 641 0.87 -4.37 10.47
C LEU A 641 0.49 -3.09 9.69
N MET A 642 -0.76 -3.02 9.22
CA MET A 642 -1.26 -1.84 8.51
C MET A 642 -1.54 -0.70 9.50
N ALA A 643 -2.06 -1.02 10.69
CA ALA A 643 -2.24 -0.07 11.78
C ALA A 643 -0.89 0.51 12.23
N TYR A 644 0.12 -0.31 12.52
CA TYR A 644 1.48 0.15 12.85
C TYR A 644 2.07 1.05 11.74
N LYS A 645 1.91 0.69 10.47
CA LYS A 645 2.36 1.51 9.33
C LYS A 645 1.67 2.88 9.32
N LYS A 646 0.35 2.92 9.54
CA LYS A 646 -0.44 4.17 9.57
C LYS A 646 -0.12 5.03 10.78
N LEU A 647 -0.04 4.45 11.97
CA LEU A 647 0.34 5.14 13.20
C LEU A 647 1.73 5.76 13.11
N ARG A 648 2.71 5.09 12.48
CA ARG A 648 4.00 5.73 12.17
C ARG A 648 3.89 6.87 11.18
N GLY A 649 3.07 6.72 10.15
CA GLY A 649 2.77 7.81 9.22
C GLY A 649 2.18 9.03 9.93
N ILE A 650 1.40 8.82 11.00
CA ILE A 650 0.89 9.89 11.86
C ILE A 650 2.03 10.50 12.66
N CYS A 651 2.88 9.72 13.33
CA CYS A 651 4.05 10.25 14.05
C CYS A 651 4.95 11.09 13.14
N ALA A 652 5.22 10.64 11.91
CA ALA A 652 5.99 11.38 10.92
C ALA A 652 5.32 12.72 10.57
N GLN A 653 4.00 12.73 10.33
CA GLN A 653 3.26 13.97 10.08
C GLN A 653 3.29 14.93 11.27
N ILE A 654 3.18 14.42 12.50
CA ILE A 654 3.29 15.21 13.73
C ILE A 654 4.68 15.84 13.83
N ARG A 655 5.75 15.07 13.58
CA ARG A 655 7.13 15.60 13.60
C ARG A 655 7.36 16.66 12.53
N THR A 656 6.77 16.51 11.34
CA THR A 656 6.84 17.53 10.28
C THR A 656 6.08 18.80 10.67
N ALA A 657 4.90 18.68 11.27
CA ALA A 657 4.08 19.82 11.69
C ALA A 657 4.64 20.52 12.93
N PHE A 658 5.27 19.75 13.84
CA PHE A 658 5.79 20.21 15.12
C PHE A 658 7.22 19.70 15.36
N PRO A 659 8.24 20.33 14.74
CA PRO A 659 9.64 19.88 14.85
C PRO A 659 10.22 19.85 16.27
N ASP A 660 9.64 20.62 17.19
CA ASP A 660 10.05 20.68 18.61
C ASP A 660 9.57 19.48 19.44
N VAL A 661 8.69 18.64 18.90
CA VAL A 661 8.24 17.41 19.59
C VAL A 661 9.40 16.42 19.66
N LYS A 662 9.74 15.98 20.87
CA LYS A 662 10.85 15.04 21.09
C LYS A 662 10.39 13.60 21.05
N LYS A 663 9.41 13.24 21.87
CA LYS A 663 8.86 11.89 21.92
C LYS A 663 7.36 11.87 21.70
N ILE A 664 6.89 10.79 21.09
CA ILE A 664 5.49 10.53 20.79
C ILE A 664 5.16 9.14 21.30
N ALA A 665 4.05 8.96 21.99
CA ALA A 665 3.50 7.66 22.33
C ALA A 665 2.04 7.56 21.88
N ILE A 666 1.70 6.47 21.20
CA ILE A 666 0.34 6.15 20.74
C ILE A 666 0.03 4.71 21.15
N PHE A 667 -0.81 4.57 22.16
CA PHE A 667 -1.19 3.28 22.72
C PHE A 667 -2.69 3.09 22.49
N HIS A 668 -3.08 1.97 21.87
CA HIS A 668 -4.48 1.66 21.62
C HIS A 668 -4.80 0.27 22.16
N ARG A 669 -5.91 0.16 22.89
CA ARG A 669 -6.42 -1.11 23.39
C ARG A 669 -7.26 -1.79 22.30
N LEU A 670 -7.03 -3.08 22.11
CA LEU A 670 -7.78 -3.99 21.26
C LEU A 670 -8.62 -4.92 22.14
N GLY A 671 -9.54 -5.63 21.53
CA GLY A 671 -10.51 -6.44 22.25
C GLY A 671 -11.47 -5.58 23.08
N ARG A 672 -12.01 -6.17 24.14
CA ARG A 672 -13.03 -5.57 24.99
C ARG A 672 -12.46 -4.48 25.90
N VAL A 673 -13.18 -3.36 25.98
CA VAL A 673 -12.93 -2.19 26.80
C VAL A 673 -14.23 -1.81 27.50
N ASP A 674 -14.27 -1.99 28.82
CA ASP A 674 -15.47 -1.69 29.61
C ASP A 674 -15.64 -0.17 29.78
N VAL A 675 -16.85 0.23 30.18
CA VAL A 675 -17.18 1.63 30.50
C VAL A 675 -16.25 2.15 31.61
N GLY A 676 -15.73 3.37 31.42
CA GLY A 676 -14.78 3.99 32.34
C GLY A 676 -13.32 3.60 32.09
N GLU A 677 -13.05 2.62 31.21
CA GLU A 677 -11.69 2.22 30.87
C GLU A 677 -11.14 2.98 29.65
N SER A 678 -9.81 3.11 29.61
CA SER A 678 -9.08 3.76 28.51
C SER A 678 -9.00 2.86 27.27
N SER A 679 -9.52 3.35 26.14
CA SER A 679 -9.40 2.68 24.83
C SER A 679 -8.19 3.17 24.04
N VAL A 680 -7.77 4.42 24.25
CA VAL A 680 -6.61 5.01 23.58
C VAL A 680 -5.92 6.01 24.51
N VAL A 681 -4.59 5.98 24.53
CA VAL A 681 -3.76 6.97 25.21
C VAL A 681 -2.71 7.48 24.24
N ILE A 682 -2.69 8.80 24.02
CA ILE A 682 -1.68 9.47 23.20
C ILE A 682 -0.95 10.46 24.08
N SER A 683 0.39 10.44 24.06
CA SER A 683 1.20 11.42 24.77
C SER A 683 2.29 11.99 23.87
N THR A 684 2.58 13.28 24.01
CA THR A 684 3.68 13.93 23.31
C THR A 684 4.47 14.83 24.28
N SER A 685 5.78 14.91 24.07
CA SER A 685 6.66 15.79 24.85
C SER A 685 7.37 16.81 23.99
N SER A 686 7.49 18.03 24.52
CA SER A 686 8.11 19.16 23.83
C SER A 686 8.77 20.12 24.84
N PRO A 687 9.79 20.90 24.43
CA PRO A 687 10.29 22.01 25.24
C PRO A 687 9.19 23.00 25.66
N HIS A 688 8.17 23.21 24.81
CA HIS A 688 7.14 24.22 25.02
C HIS A 688 5.74 23.61 25.16
N ARG A 689 4.98 24.07 26.17
CA ARG A 689 3.64 23.55 26.49
C ARG A 689 2.63 23.65 25.34
N LYS A 690 2.66 24.74 24.58
CA LYS A 690 1.73 24.98 23.47
C LYS A 690 1.89 23.90 22.40
N THR A 691 3.13 23.64 22.00
CA THR A 691 3.48 22.61 21.02
C THR A 691 3.05 21.22 21.47
N ALA A 692 3.29 20.84 22.75
CA ALA A 692 2.87 19.54 23.26
C ALA A 692 1.34 19.36 23.19
N ILE A 693 0.58 20.38 23.58
CA ILE A 693 -0.89 20.34 23.56
C ILE A 693 -1.41 20.22 22.12
N GLU A 694 -0.93 21.08 21.22
CA GLU A 694 -1.36 21.09 19.80
C GLU A 694 -0.98 19.78 19.08
N ALA A 695 0.22 19.26 19.33
CA ALA A 695 0.68 17.99 18.76
C ALA A 695 -0.17 16.81 19.25
N THR A 696 -0.53 16.79 20.53
CA THR A 696 -1.39 15.73 21.10
C THR A 696 -2.78 15.77 20.47
N GLY A 697 -3.40 16.95 20.39
CA GLY A 697 -4.71 17.13 19.74
C GLY A 697 -4.68 16.71 18.27
N ARG A 698 -3.67 17.16 17.52
CA ARG A 698 -3.52 16.78 16.12
C ARG A 698 -3.31 15.27 15.94
N CYS A 699 -2.64 14.62 16.88
CA CYS A 699 -2.36 13.19 16.81
C CYS A 699 -3.63 12.35 17.00
N ILE A 700 -4.52 12.72 17.92
CA ILE A 700 -5.81 12.02 18.07
C ILE A 700 -6.70 12.22 16.84
N ASP A 701 -6.77 13.43 16.28
CA ASP A 701 -7.56 13.70 15.06
C ASP A 701 -7.10 12.81 13.90
N LEU A 702 -5.78 12.75 13.67
CA LEU A 702 -5.21 11.93 12.60
C LEU A 702 -5.40 10.43 12.86
N LEU A 703 -5.36 9.99 14.12
CA LEU A 703 -5.65 8.59 14.47
C LEU A 703 -7.10 8.25 14.11
N LYS A 704 -8.05 9.11 14.47
CA LYS A 704 -9.47 8.92 14.19
C LYS A 704 -9.80 8.91 12.69
N ASP A 705 -9.11 9.74 11.92
CA ASP A 705 -9.32 9.86 10.46
C ASP A 705 -8.64 8.74 9.65
N HIS A 706 -7.44 8.29 10.07
CA HIS A 706 -6.59 7.46 9.21
C HIS A 706 -6.24 6.07 9.75
N ALA A 707 -6.42 5.81 11.05
CA ALA A 707 -6.03 4.52 11.63
C ALA A 707 -7.08 3.44 11.27
N PRO A 708 -6.65 2.30 10.68
CA PRO A 708 -7.54 1.19 10.33
C PRO A 708 -7.86 0.34 11.58
N ILE A 709 -8.44 0.99 12.58
CA ILE A 709 -8.93 0.39 13.82
C ILE A 709 -10.46 0.44 13.74
N PHE A 710 -11.11 -0.68 14.02
CA PHE A 710 -12.55 -0.83 13.97
C PHE A 710 -13.08 -0.92 15.40
N LYS A 711 -14.25 -0.33 15.64
CA LYS A 711 -14.91 -0.27 16.94
C LYS A 711 -16.25 -0.99 16.85
N TYR A 712 -16.51 -1.90 17.77
CA TYR A 712 -17.78 -2.56 17.98
C TYR A 712 -18.42 -2.02 19.25
N GLU A 713 -19.69 -1.64 19.19
CA GLU A 713 -20.47 -1.11 20.31
C GLU A 713 -21.51 -2.13 20.76
N GLU A 714 -21.48 -2.53 22.04
CA GLU A 714 -22.53 -3.36 22.63
C GLU A 714 -23.43 -2.52 23.54
N TYR A 715 -24.76 -2.64 23.36
CA TYR A 715 -25.77 -1.86 24.06
C TYR A 715 -26.60 -2.74 25.01
N SER A 716 -27.13 -2.17 26.10
CA SER A 716 -27.86 -2.91 27.15
C SER A 716 -29.22 -3.47 26.68
N ASN A 717 -29.83 -2.83 25.69
CA ASN A 717 -31.20 -3.15 25.29
C ASN A 717 -31.20 -4.10 24.08
N GLY A 718 -31.25 -5.41 24.36
CA GLY A 718 -31.38 -6.48 23.38
C GLY A 718 -32.78 -6.58 22.73
N GLU A 719 -33.34 -5.49 22.23
CA GLU A 719 -34.65 -5.55 21.58
C GLU A 719 -34.56 -6.08 20.15
N THR A 720 -35.18 -7.24 20.00
CA THR A 720 -35.36 -8.11 18.83
C THR A 720 -34.21 -9.05 18.47
N LYS A 721 -34.55 -10.35 18.48
CA LYS A 721 -33.74 -11.52 18.14
C LYS A 721 -32.81 -11.24 16.94
N GLY A 722 -31.51 -11.03 17.19
CA GLY A 722 -30.45 -11.25 16.20
C GLY A 722 -29.37 -10.17 16.06
N THR A 723 -29.59 -8.92 16.44
CA THR A 723 -28.62 -7.84 16.19
C THR A 723 -27.74 -7.54 17.41
N LYS A 724 -26.75 -8.40 17.65
CA LYS A 724 -25.63 -8.13 18.58
C LYS A 724 -24.69 -7.09 17.95
N GLY A 725 -24.78 -5.84 18.44
CA GLY A 725 -23.86 -4.71 18.20
C GLY A 725 -23.54 -4.35 16.74
N THR A 726 -22.75 -3.28 16.54
CA THR A 726 -22.34 -2.85 15.19
C THR A 726 -20.86 -2.49 15.14
N TRP A 727 -20.15 -3.02 14.14
CA TRP A 727 -18.80 -2.59 13.79
C TRP A 727 -18.87 -1.27 13.02
N LYS A 728 -18.06 -0.31 13.46
CA LYS A 728 -17.88 1.01 12.84
C LYS A 728 -16.40 1.30 12.66
N SER A 729 -16.06 2.18 11.73
CA SER A 729 -14.72 2.78 11.69
C SER A 729 -14.49 3.62 12.95
N ASN A 730 -13.22 3.86 13.30
CA ASN A 730 -12.88 4.71 14.45
C ASN A 730 -13.12 6.21 14.21
N VAL A 731 -13.82 6.60 13.13
CA VAL A 731 -14.15 8.00 12.82
C VAL A 731 -15.19 8.47 13.83
N GLU A 732 -15.04 9.69 14.38
CA GLU A 732 -16.09 10.28 15.19
C GLU A 732 -17.26 10.66 14.30
N ASP A 733 -18.47 10.21 14.66
CA ASP A 733 -19.75 10.68 14.12
C ASP A 733 -19.88 12.18 14.48
N SER A 734 -19.19 13.04 13.72
CA SER A 734 -19.20 14.48 13.91
C SER A 734 -20.27 15.10 13.02
N GLN A 735 -21.39 15.45 13.66
CA GLN A 735 -22.38 16.47 13.27
C GLN A 735 -23.29 16.15 12.08
N GLN A 736 -24.34 15.36 12.34
CA GLN A 736 -25.70 15.82 12.04
C GLN A 736 -26.01 16.99 12.99
N ASN A 737 -26.39 18.14 12.44
CA ASN A 737 -26.59 19.45 13.09
C ASN A 737 -25.34 20.35 13.19
N CYS A 738 -24.96 21.00 12.09
CA CYS A 738 -25.30 22.42 11.87
C CYS A 738 -25.06 22.84 10.42
#